data_AF-A0A4Q4T0M9-F1
#
_entry.id   AF-A0A4Q4T0M9-F1
#
_cell.length_a   1.000
_cell.length_b   1.000
_cell.length_c   1.000
_cell.angle_alpha   90.00
_cell.angle_beta   90.00
_cell.angle_gamma   90.00
#
_symmetry.space_group_name_H-M   'P 1'
#
loop_
_entity.id
_entity.type
_entity.pdbx_description
1 polymer ?
#
loop_
_entity_poly.entity_id
_entity_poly.type
_entity_poly.pdbx_seq_one_letter_code
_entity_poly.pdbx_strand_id
1 'polypeptide(L)'
;MDITNFVVSARNQALLYGDYNTYHRQLAKKLHNCRKKLNLSTRNRGKFTKRSDVTPSHIAENHGFVHLLLLTAERDWAQAMRYKAVHSTDAKGIAGRTRTHIISKLDKGARIAEQLVRLLSDASTSGASDVDILEARAYASLIRGATQFEKRDWKPCVQSYSTSRIIYIALSSSIRGDSFKDLLSETIDPSIQYAAYQSKIPRTLAVPTIARKAFPSSDDALVEQITKLDPSLLKQTGSDAQQGQVGAANAPQTITWRSRQVKIEDAAIAVALAATDTATAQLAQKLESTDVILPKEMAAAYDGVLIASQDAADATKHAIDDLKEEGVSQNDPRIQSLQITRTAVNYHMISWRIGRNRVLSGEHDGALLDSAPNTTRKSKKDATSRKPKPEAPGRKIARLREKVVLYDSTLQSIDSIKDLPGVAADEGLLEQLEATIKYFHALKSLSIARSHSLIGQSLNALALTKHAFDEIQQSAASFSEQGSSASESTPQNIEIRQSDVRFLHNLLKGELQRCRAIVEIDNLRAKSNSTASKVNIPLIQRFSEYPAEGVDLGNLVTYPPKVEPIPVKPLFFDVAWNYVAYPGKTQSVIDETPKKQEDAAPPQKKGWFSFGRARNVPLSSLRPSLSIIPLTKLMFEHHDPEQPPELTGSTTTWKSFSIPSAFTPEKQRRPHRTVSLRVFASSLLCFCVLTLALGLGLGLGLGLGRRRDRIANAPPPSLNYSYYYGILEDLESVPIERLVNATELDLDTGFSVEGAGGRQAVREYVFNVSQALAAPDGFQKPMILVNGQSPGPLIEANTGDTVRVHVNNLMATWSTTIHWHGIDQKGTTRMDGVMGVSQCGIPPGRSFTYEFRVIDQRGTFWWHAHLSVQYSDGIYGPIVIHDPDELVPETDAEKIIFLSDVYHTYGSVLLASYLNPTSKWVPFESGVEPLPDNLLLNGQNTYDCSVTSTTYPPEQQGGSASAPQCTGGRRYATGVRPGSTVRLRLINASSFLSYWFSIDNHTLTIVELDGVEVAPLEGQRGVYLNVGQRASVVVRADAPGPPGNYMIRATLPRTCFLPYAPYTSAGLESSAAYEACGVLSYDGAPDVDEPVIDNTGALGSNTSNPYGVENNGVRGDVWEGCDDIPFDVPKPMRARRAVEIVSKANMHYIEYMFRQAQDVNRIFINKVSVSGGSPTIISRRLSSSFDLGYPQPVYSSVDYRVSAFSRRI
;
A
#
# COMPACT_ATOMS: atom_id res chain seq x y z
N MET A 1 5.87 35.66 -19.42
CA MET A 1 6.21 34.83 -20.60
C MET A 1 6.67 33.45 -20.19
N ASP A 2 7.18 33.24 -18.97
CA ASP A 2 7.41 31.91 -18.37
C ASP A 2 8.39 31.04 -19.18
N ILE A 3 9.49 31.69 -19.55
CA ILE A 3 10.54 31.21 -20.45
C ILE A 3 11.27 30.01 -19.84
N THR A 4 11.57 30.09 -18.55
CA THR A 4 12.30 29.03 -17.85
C THR A 4 11.44 27.77 -17.70
N ASN A 5 10.16 27.91 -17.33
CA ASN A 5 9.24 26.78 -17.30
C ASN A 5 9.01 26.18 -18.70
N PHE A 6 8.81 27.02 -19.74
CA PHE A 6 8.67 26.57 -21.13
C PHE A 6 9.87 25.72 -21.59
N VAL A 7 11.09 26.09 -21.17
CA VAL A 7 12.32 25.34 -21.48
C VAL A 7 12.45 24.08 -20.61
N VAL A 8 12.35 24.20 -19.29
CA VAL A 8 12.58 23.09 -18.35
C VAL A 8 11.51 22.01 -18.50
N SER A 9 10.23 22.37 -18.57
CA SER A 9 9.17 21.39 -18.81
C SER A 9 9.29 20.69 -20.17
N ALA A 10 9.72 21.39 -21.22
CA ALA A 10 9.95 20.78 -22.54
C ALA A 10 11.17 19.84 -22.57
N ARG A 11 12.24 20.14 -21.81
CA ARG A 11 13.38 19.24 -21.63
C ARG A 11 12.96 18.00 -20.83
N ASN A 12 12.33 18.19 -19.68
CA ASN A 12 11.94 17.08 -18.79
C ASN A 12 10.95 16.14 -19.48
N GLN A 13 9.97 16.67 -20.23
CA GLN A 13 9.04 15.88 -21.06
C GLN A 13 9.74 15.00 -22.12
N ALA A 14 10.88 15.43 -22.65
CA ALA A 14 11.55 14.75 -23.75
C ALA A 14 12.72 13.85 -23.32
N LEU A 15 13.40 14.19 -22.21
CA LEU A 15 14.49 13.39 -21.64
C LEU A 15 14.00 12.17 -20.86
N LEU A 16 12.70 12.12 -20.49
CA LEU A 16 12.02 10.89 -20.06
C LEU A 16 12.15 9.71 -21.04
N TYR A 17 12.41 9.98 -22.32
CA TYR A 17 12.63 8.95 -23.36
C TYR A 17 14.13 8.67 -23.63
N GLY A 18 15.05 9.18 -22.79
CA GLY A 18 16.50 8.98 -22.89
C GLY A 18 17.22 9.65 -24.08
N ASP A 19 16.50 9.98 -25.16
CA ASP A 19 17.10 10.33 -26.46
C ASP A 19 16.95 11.82 -26.86
N TYR A 20 18.08 12.54 -26.80
CA TYR A 20 18.22 13.91 -27.32
C TYR A 20 17.91 14.05 -28.83
N ASN A 21 18.06 13.00 -29.64
CA ASN A 21 17.66 13.00 -31.06
C ASN A 21 16.14 13.10 -31.21
N THR A 22 15.38 12.49 -30.30
CA THR A 22 13.92 12.60 -30.24
C THR A 22 13.49 13.99 -29.77
N TYR A 23 14.11 14.57 -28.75
CA TYR A 23 13.87 15.98 -28.38
C TYR A 23 14.16 16.93 -29.56
N HIS A 24 15.29 16.77 -30.24
CA HIS A 24 15.65 17.55 -31.44
C HIS A 24 14.60 17.41 -32.57
N ARG A 25 14.10 16.20 -32.85
CA ARG A 25 13.03 15.95 -33.83
C ARG A 25 11.71 16.62 -33.43
N GLN A 26 11.31 16.50 -32.17
CA GLN A 26 10.10 17.17 -31.65
C GLN A 26 10.20 18.69 -31.75
N LEU A 27 11.34 19.28 -31.35
CA LEU A 27 11.59 20.72 -31.46
C LEU A 27 11.55 21.20 -32.90
N ALA A 28 12.11 20.44 -33.86
CA ALA A 28 12.00 20.77 -35.28
C ALA A 28 10.54 20.81 -35.77
N LYS A 29 9.68 19.88 -35.31
CA LYS A 29 8.23 19.85 -35.60
C LYS A 29 7.49 21.02 -34.92
N LYS A 30 7.73 21.26 -33.61
CA LYS A 30 7.18 22.41 -32.86
C LYS A 30 7.56 23.74 -33.55
N LEU A 31 8.81 23.88 -33.98
CA LEU A 31 9.34 25.06 -34.66
C LEU A 31 8.77 25.28 -36.07
N HIS A 32 8.52 24.20 -36.84
CA HIS A 32 7.81 24.29 -38.12
C HIS A 32 6.35 24.74 -37.91
N ASN A 33 5.65 24.15 -36.94
CA ASN A 33 4.27 24.53 -36.61
C ASN A 33 4.16 25.98 -36.13
N CYS A 34 5.12 26.46 -35.32
CA CYS A 34 5.21 27.86 -34.93
C CYS A 34 5.35 28.79 -36.15
N ARG A 35 6.26 28.48 -37.09
CA ARG A 35 6.40 29.25 -38.34
C ARG A 35 5.15 29.21 -39.21
N LYS A 36 4.39 28.10 -39.23
CA LYS A 36 3.10 28.03 -39.93
C LYS A 36 2.04 28.94 -39.27
N LYS A 37 1.98 28.98 -37.94
CA LYS A 37 1.06 29.89 -37.20
C LYS A 37 1.41 31.37 -37.37
N LEU A 38 2.69 31.72 -37.47
CA LEU A 38 3.18 33.09 -37.68
C LEU A 38 3.26 33.49 -39.17
N ASN A 39 2.73 32.68 -40.10
CA ASN A 39 2.84 32.86 -41.55
C ASN A 39 4.28 32.95 -42.13
N LEU A 40 5.31 32.64 -41.32
CA LEU A 40 6.74 32.59 -41.70
C LEU A 40 7.15 31.27 -42.40
N SER A 41 6.19 30.53 -42.95
CA SER A 41 6.45 29.27 -43.64
C SER A 41 6.76 29.49 -45.12
N THR A 42 7.89 28.95 -45.58
CA THR A 42 8.19 28.86 -47.02
C THR A 42 7.10 28.03 -47.72
N ARG A 43 6.51 28.58 -48.78
CA ARG A 43 5.51 27.88 -49.63
C ARG A 43 6.11 26.60 -50.21
N ASN A 44 5.31 25.53 -50.28
CA ASN A 44 5.75 24.25 -50.85
C ASN A 44 6.21 24.45 -52.31
N ARG A 45 7.38 23.87 -52.66
CA ARG A 45 8.12 24.08 -53.93
C ARG A 45 8.48 25.55 -54.28
N GLY A 46 8.44 26.48 -53.32
CA GLY A 46 8.91 27.87 -53.53
C GLY A 46 10.43 28.02 -53.43
N LYS A 47 11.00 29.04 -54.09
CA LYS A 47 12.39 29.47 -53.86
C LYS A 47 12.56 29.91 -52.40
N PHE A 48 13.72 29.63 -51.80
CA PHE A 48 14.04 30.08 -50.44
C PHE A 48 14.19 31.61 -50.40
N THR A 49 13.36 32.27 -49.61
CA THR A 49 13.51 33.68 -49.25
C THR A 49 14.23 33.81 -47.91
N LYS A 50 15.14 34.80 -47.77
CA LYS A 50 15.64 35.20 -46.45
C LYS A 50 14.43 35.67 -45.64
N ARG A 51 14.26 35.13 -44.43
CA ARG A 51 13.16 35.54 -43.54
C ARG A 51 13.39 36.97 -43.05
N SER A 52 12.31 37.69 -42.78
CA SER A 52 12.34 38.90 -41.98
C SER A 52 12.92 38.60 -40.59
N ASP A 53 13.70 39.56 -40.08
CA ASP A 53 14.24 39.50 -38.73
C ASP A 53 13.14 39.91 -37.72
N VAL A 54 13.17 39.36 -36.50
CA VAL A 54 12.14 39.63 -35.47
C VAL A 54 12.40 41.01 -34.84
N THR A 55 11.37 41.84 -34.78
CA THR A 55 11.37 43.17 -34.13
C THR A 55 10.61 43.10 -32.81
N PRO A 56 10.80 44.08 -31.89
CA PRO A 56 10.00 44.19 -30.68
C PRO A 56 8.49 44.31 -30.94
N SER A 57 8.08 45.06 -31.98
CA SER A 57 6.67 45.23 -32.35
C SER A 57 5.96 43.90 -32.63
N HIS A 58 6.62 42.96 -33.33
CA HIS A 58 6.08 41.63 -33.58
C HIS A 58 5.87 40.83 -32.28
N ILE A 59 6.65 41.09 -31.22
CA ILE A 59 6.49 40.43 -29.92
C ILE A 59 5.23 40.94 -29.20
N ALA A 60 5.01 42.26 -29.21
CA ALA A 60 3.81 42.87 -28.64
C ALA A 60 2.53 42.48 -29.41
N GLU A 61 2.60 42.33 -30.73
CA GLU A 61 1.51 41.78 -31.55
C GLU A 61 1.24 40.29 -31.23
N ASN A 62 2.28 39.48 -31.00
CA ASN A 62 2.14 38.05 -30.77
C ASN A 62 3.32 37.41 -30.02
N HIS A 63 3.08 36.96 -28.78
CA HIS A 63 4.07 36.23 -27.97
C HIS A 63 4.62 34.95 -28.64
N GLY A 64 3.99 34.44 -29.70
CA GLY A 64 4.51 33.37 -30.55
C GLY A 64 5.89 33.65 -31.15
N PHE A 65 6.28 34.92 -31.36
CA PHE A 65 7.62 35.28 -31.82
C PHE A 65 8.71 35.01 -30.76
N VAL A 66 8.37 35.01 -29.46
CA VAL A 66 9.29 34.59 -28.38
C VAL A 66 9.48 33.07 -28.43
N HIS A 67 8.39 32.30 -28.54
CA HIS A 67 8.46 30.85 -28.74
C HIS A 67 9.24 30.46 -30.01
N LEU A 68 9.19 31.26 -31.09
CA LEU A 68 9.97 31.04 -32.31
C LEU A 68 11.49 31.11 -32.06
N LEU A 69 11.95 32.05 -31.22
CA LEU A 69 13.35 32.20 -30.83
C LEU A 69 13.77 31.08 -29.88
N LEU A 70 13.00 30.84 -28.81
CA LEU A 70 13.26 29.76 -27.83
C LEU A 70 13.33 28.38 -28.49
N LEU A 71 12.36 28.02 -29.33
CA LEU A 71 12.36 26.74 -30.07
C LEU A 71 13.52 26.63 -31.08
N THR A 72 14.12 27.75 -31.51
CA THR A 72 15.32 27.71 -32.37
C THR A 72 16.60 27.56 -31.54
N ALA A 73 16.68 28.19 -30.37
CA ALA A 73 17.79 28.03 -29.43
C ALA A 73 17.82 26.60 -28.83
N GLU A 74 16.70 26.12 -28.29
CA GLU A 74 16.56 24.76 -27.74
C GLU A 74 16.87 23.68 -28.76
N ARG A 75 16.48 23.86 -30.03
CA ARG A 75 16.78 22.86 -31.07
C ARG A 75 18.28 22.74 -31.30
N ASP A 76 19.00 23.86 -31.33
CA ASP A 76 20.44 23.83 -31.56
C ASP A 76 21.19 23.36 -30.30
N TRP A 77 20.67 23.62 -29.10
CA TRP A 77 21.12 22.99 -27.83
C TRP A 77 20.90 21.47 -27.83
N ALA A 78 19.70 21.00 -28.17
CA ALA A 78 19.37 19.57 -28.24
C ALA A 78 20.21 18.84 -29.30
N GLN A 79 20.50 19.49 -30.44
CA GLN A 79 21.44 18.95 -31.42
C GLN A 79 22.85 18.80 -30.85
N ALA A 80 23.33 19.75 -30.05
CA ALA A 80 24.63 19.68 -29.39
C ALA A 80 24.69 18.52 -28.38
N MET A 81 23.67 18.40 -27.51
CA MET A 81 23.62 17.34 -26.50
C MET A 81 23.44 15.95 -27.12
N ARG A 82 22.74 15.82 -28.26
CA ARG A 82 22.73 14.57 -29.04
C ARG A 82 24.14 14.14 -29.46
N TYR A 83 24.97 15.06 -29.97
CA TYR A 83 26.35 14.72 -30.31
C TYR A 83 27.21 14.42 -29.08
N LYS A 84 26.89 14.98 -27.91
CA LYS A 84 27.57 14.64 -26.64
C LYS A 84 27.20 13.23 -26.16
N ALA A 85 25.93 12.85 -26.24
CA ALA A 85 25.43 11.52 -25.86
C ALA A 85 25.92 10.39 -26.78
N VAL A 86 25.99 10.62 -28.11
CA VAL A 86 26.51 9.63 -29.07
C VAL A 86 27.99 9.29 -28.84
N HIS A 87 28.74 10.16 -28.15
CA HIS A 87 30.17 10.00 -27.86
C HIS A 87 30.49 9.92 -26.35
N SER A 88 29.52 9.58 -25.49
CA SER A 88 29.77 9.43 -24.05
C SER A 88 30.38 8.07 -23.68
N THR A 89 30.30 7.08 -24.57
CA THR A 89 30.91 5.74 -24.43
C THR A 89 32.31 5.63 -25.03
N ASP A 90 32.77 6.64 -25.78
CA ASP A 90 34.10 6.66 -26.40
C ASP A 90 35.20 6.86 -25.34
N ALA A 91 35.91 5.80 -24.98
CA ALA A 91 37.03 5.84 -24.01
C ALA A 91 38.20 6.78 -24.40
N LYS A 92 38.23 7.27 -25.65
CA LYS A 92 39.20 8.28 -26.14
C LYS A 92 38.69 9.73 -26.04
N GLY A 93 37.45 9.91 -25.58
CA GLY A 93 36.78 11.20 -25.46
C GLY A 93 36.33 11.81 -26.80
N ILE A 94 35.54 12.88 -26.73
CA ILE A 94 34.91 13.52 -27.89
C ILE A 94 35.98 14.10 -28.84
N ALA A 95 36.06 13.55 -30.05
CA ALA A 95 36.98 13.97 -31.10
C ALA A 95 36.86 15.48 -31.44
N GLY A 96 37.99 16.14 -31.72
CA GLY A 96 38.06 17.61 -31.88
C GLY A 96 37.13 18.19 -32.96
N ARG A 97 36.89 17.45 -34.06
CA ARG A 97 35.93 17.84 -35.12
C ARG A 97 34.47 17.78 -34.66
N THR A 98 34.13 16.84 -33.78
CA THR A 98 32.81 16.78 -33.14
C THR A 98 32.67 17.85 -32.05
N ARG A 99 33.73 18.06 -31.23
CA ARG A 99 33.74 19.10 -30.18
C ARG A 99 33.52 20.49 -30.76
N THR A 100 34.20 20.83 -31.85
CA THR A 100 34.00 22.12 -32.56
C THR A 100 32.59 22.25 -33.15
N HIS A 101 31.96 21.14 -33.58
CA HIS A 101 30.54 21.15 -33.98
C HIS A 101 29.59 21.39 -32.79
N ILE A 102 29.82 20.73 -31.64
CA ILE A 102 29.06 20.94 -30.40
C ILE A 102 29.14 22.41 -29.96
N ILE A 103 30.36 22.97 -29.90
CA ILE A 103 30.59 24.38 -29.56
C ILE A 103 29.87 25.32 -30.54
N SER A 104 29.94 25.05 -31.85
CA SER A 104 29.26 25.84 -32.88
C SER A 104 27.73 25.86 -32.71
N LYS A 105 27.15 24.74 -32.28
CA LYS A 105 25.70 24.61 -32.02
C LYS A 105 25.28 25.34 -30.74
N LEU A 106 26.01 25.16 -29.63
CA LEU A 106 25.73 25.87 -28.37
C LEU A 106 25.91 27.38 -28.52
N ASP A 107 26.98 27.83 -29.18
CA ASP A 107 27.26 29.25 -29.41
C ASP A 107 26.19 29.92 -30.28
N LYS A 108 25.64 29.19 -31.26
CA LYS A 108 24.51 29.64 -32.07
C LYS A 108 23.19 29.68 -31.28
N GLY A 109 22.97 28.73 -30.37
CA GLY A 109 21.84 28.77 -29.43
C GLY A 109 21.92 29.98 -28.49
N ALA A 110 23.10 30.20 -27.89
CA ALA A 110 23.37 31.35 -27.02
C ALA A 110 23.11 32.69 -27.75
N ARG A 111 23.61 32.86 -28.98
CA ARG A 111 23.35 34.07 -29.78
C ARG A 111 21.87 34.34 -30.06
N ILE A 112 21.04 33.31 -30.14
CA ILE A 112 19.58 33.45 -30.33
C ILE A 112 18.89 33.81 -29.01
N ALA A 113 19.35 33.27 -27.88
CA ALA A 113 18.88 33.69 -26.56
C ALA A 113 19.29 35.14 -26.23
N GLU A 114 20.51 35.54 -26.59
CA GLU A 114 21.01 36.93 -26.49
C GLU A 114 20.22 37.88 -27.40
N GLN A 115 19.79 37.43 -28.59
CA GLN A 115 18.88 38.19 -29.46
C GLN A 115 17.50 38.37 -28.79
N LEU A 116 16.96 37.34 -28.14
CA LEU A 116 15.71 37.44 -27.39
C LEU A 116 15.83 38.45 -26.24
N VAL A 117 16.93 38.41 -25.46
CA VAL A 117 17.21 39.42 -24.41
C VAL A 117 17.16 40.83 -24.99
N ARG A 118 17.87 41.10 -26.09
CA ARG A 118 17.89 42.43 -26.73
C ARG A 118 16.51 42.90 -27.19
N LEU A 119 15.66 41.99 -27.66
CA LEU A 119 14.30 42.32 -28.13
C LEU A 119 13.31 42.56 -26.98
N LEU A 120 13.51 41.90 -25.82
CA LEU A 120 12.71 42.14 -24.61
C LEU A 120 13.21 43.34 -23.79
N SER A 121 14.50 43.71 -23.90
CA SER A 121 15.06 44.89 -23.24
C SER A 121 14.45 46.22 -23.72
N ASP A 122 13.91 46.28 -24.93
CA ASP A 122 12.98 47.36 -25.30
C ASP A 122 11.57 47.05 -24.79
N ALA A 123 11.40 47.20 -23.47
CA ALA A 123 10.10 47.00 -22.81
C ALA A 123 9.02 47.96 -23.35
N SER A 124 9.41 49.13 -23.87
CA SER A 124 8.49 50.17 -24.34
C SER A 124 7.72 49.78 -25.59
N THR A 125 8.31 48.96 -26.46
CA THR A 125 7.69 48.49 -27.71
C THR A 125 7.38 46.99 -27.71
N SER A 126 7.98 46.20 -26.82
CA SER A 126 7.71 44.75 -26.70
C SER A 126 6.66 44.37 -25.64
N GLY A 127 6.38 45.25 -24.68
CA GLY A 127 5.46 44.98 -23.55
C GLY A 127 5.98 43.96 -22.53
N ALA A 128 7.28 43.64 -22.54
CA ALA A 128 7.90 42.70 -21.63
C ALA A 128 7.97 43.22 -20.18
N SER A 129 7.82 42.33 -19.20
CA SER A 129 8.03 42.67 -17.79
C SER A 129 9.50 42.52 -17.36
N ASP A 130 9.89 43.15 -16.24
CA ASP A 130 11.22 42.96 -15.62
C ASP A 130 11.55 41.47 -15.42
N VAL A 131 10.55 40.66 -15.04
CA VAL A 131 10.68 39.21 -14.85
C VAL A 131 10.99 38.50 -16.18
N ASP A 132 10.32 38.86 -17.28
CA ASP A 132 10.57 38.27 -18.59
C ASP A 132 11.98 38.56 -19.10
N ILE A 133 12.46 39.78 -18.86
CA ILE A 133 13.81 40.22 -19.20
C ILE A 133 14.84 39.43 -18.37
N LEU A 134 14.59 39.23 -17.07
CA LEU A 134 15.46 38.46 -16.18
C LEU A 134 15.48 36.96 -16.52
N GLU A 135 14.34 36.31 -16.77
CA GLU A 135 14.31 34.91 -17.23
C GLU A 135 15.06 34.72 -18.55
N ALA A 136 14.86 35.62 -19.51
CA ALA A 136 15.59 35.59 -20.78
C ALA A 136 17.11 35.75 -20.57
N ARG A 137 17.53 36.67 -19.68
CA ARG A 137 18.94 36.88 -19.31
C ARG A 137 19.54 35.65 -18.62
N ALA A 138 18.80 35.00 -17.71
CA ALA A 138 19.23 33.79 -17.02
C ALA A 138 19.36 32.58 -17.96
N TYR A 139 18.41 32.40 -18.89
CA TYR A 139 18.45 31.36 -19.93
C TYR A 139 19.59 31.59 -20.95
N ALA A 140 19.80 32.83 -21.40
CA ALA A 140 20.92 33.17 -22.27
C ALA A 140 22.28 32.88 -21.58
N SER A 141 22.42 33.28 -20.32
CA SER A 141 23.61 33.05 -19.50
C SER A 141 23.87 31.55 -19.28
N LEU A 142 22.83 30.74 -19.11
CA LEU A 142 22.92 29.28 -18.97
C LEU A 142 23.53 28.62 -20.23
N ILE A 143 23.03 28.95 -21.43
CA ILE A 143 23.56 28.38 -22.68
C ILE A 143 24.96 28.96 -23.00
N ARG A 144 25.22 30.23 -22.65
CA ARG A 144 26.55 30.84 -22.78
C ARG A 144 27.58 30.15 -21.87
N GLY A 145 27.23 29.85 -20.62
CA GLY A 145 28.01 29.05 -19.69
C GLY A 145 28.32 27.64 -20.24
N ALA A 146 27.30 26.91 -20.70
CA ALA A 146 27.49 25.61 -21.35
C ALA A 146 28.42 25.68 -22.59
N THR A 147 28.35 26.77 -23.35
CA THR A 147 29.25 27.02 -24.49
C THR A 147 30.70 27.21 -24.04
N GLN A 148 30.95 27.95 -22.95
CA GLN A 148 32.30 28.20 -22.42
C GLN A 148 32.88 26.96 -21.73
N PHE A 149 32.04 26.18 -21.04
CA PHE A 149 32.40 24.88 -20.47
C PHE A 149 32.95 23.94 -21.57
N GLU A 150 32.26 23.83 -22.71
CA GLU A 150 32.74 23.00 -23.82
C GLU A 150 33.97 23.60 -24.53
N LYS A 151 34.14 24.92 -24.53
CA LYS A 151 35.40 25.60 -24.94
C LYS A 151 36.55 25.39 -23.95
N ARG A 152 36.32 24.87 -22.73
CA ARG A 152 37.26 24.81 -21.59
C ARG A 152 37.75 26.18 -21.12
N ASP A 153 36.94 27.22 -21.33
CA ASP A 153 37.25 28.60 -20.95
C ASP A 153 36.64 28.92 -19.58
N TRP A 154 37.34 28.49 -18.53
CA TRP A 154 36.75 28.33 -17.20
C TRP A 154 36.35 29.64 -16.51
N LYS A 155 37.11 30.73 -16.70
CA LYS A 155 36.82 32.02 -16.04
C LYS A 155 35.52 32.66 -16.56
N PRO A 156 35.31 32.82 -17.88
CA PRO A 156 34.01 33.23 -18.42
C PRO A 156 32.89 32.22 -18.16
N CYS A 157 33.19 30.91 -18.13
CA CYS A 157 32.22 29.87 -17.76
C CYS A 157 31.64 30.09 -16.36
N VAL A 158 32.49 30.30 -15.35
CA VAL A 158 32.06 30.63 -13.98
C VAL A 158 31.25 31.92 -13.99
N GLN A 159 31.69 32.98 -14.69
CA GLN A 159 30.95 34.25 -14.78
C GLN A 159 29.52 34.07 -15.35
N SER A 160 29.36 33.35 -16.46
CA SER A 160 28.04 33.14 -17.08
C SER A 160 27.12 32.25 -16.23
N TYR A 161 27.62 31.16 -15.66
CA TYR A 161 26.80 30.35 -14.73
C TYR A 161 26.46 31.12 -13.46
N SER A 162 27.37 31.94 -12.92
CA SER A 162 27.12 32.78 -11.73
C SER A 162 26.06 33.85 -11.98
N THR A 163 26.04 34.43 -13.18
CA THR A 163 25.00 35.36 -13.64
C THR A 163 23.63 34.65 -13.67
N SER A 164 23.57 33.45 -14.25
CA SER A 164 22.36 32.61 -14.27
C SER A 164 21.90 32.25 -12.84
N ARG A 165 22.83 31.84 -11.96
CA ARG A 165 22.58 31.48 -10.55
C ARG A 165 21.93 32.61 -9.76
N ILE A 166 22.51 33.80 -9.81
CA ILE A 166 22.06 34.94 -9.01
C ILE A 166 20.68 35.44 -9.49
N ILE A 167 20.43 35.45 -10.81
CA ILE A 167 19.10 35.80 -11.34
C ILE A 167 18.05 34.77 -10.90
N TYR A 168 18.33 33.46 -10.97
CA TYR A 168 17.35 32.43 -10.53
C TYR A 168 17.11 32.43 -9.02
N ILE A 169 18.07 32.86 -8.21
CA ILE A 169 17.84 33.07 -6.77
C ILE A 169 16.97 34.31 -6.52
N ALA A 170 17.23 35.44 -7.21
CA ALA A 170 16.37 36.63 -7.12
C ALA A 170 14.94 36.37 -7.63
N LEU A 171 14.78 35.54 -8.66
CA LEU A 171 13.46 35.13 -9.15
C LEU A 171 12.76 34.17 -8.18
N SER A 172 13.48 33.22 -7.56
CA SER A 172 12.86 32.26 -6.62
C SER A 172 12.47 32.87 -5.26
N SER A 173 13.08 33.98 -4.83
CA SER A 173 12.61 34.75 -3.67
C SER A 173 11.31 35.52 -3.97
N SER A 174 11.15 36.04 -5.19
CA SER A 174 9.96 36.76 -5.63
C SER A 174 8.83 35.85 -6.17
N ILE A 175 9.14 34.65 -6.67
CA ILE A 175 8.22 33.76 -7.38
C ILE A 175 8.41 32.33 -6.88
N ARG A 176 7.38 31.77 -6.22
CA ARG A 176 7.37 30.38 -5.76
C ARG A 176 7.21 29.41 -6.93
N GLY A 177 8.33 28.95 -7.48
CA GLY A 177 8.41 27.87 -8.45
C GLY A 177 9.59 26.95 -8.16
N ASP A 178 9.32 25.65 -7.95
CA ASP A 178 10.37 24.69 -7.56
C ASP A 178 11.35 24.37 -8.70
N SER A 179 10.94 24.54 -9.96
CA SER A 179 11.77 24.36 -11.17
C SER A 179 13.02 25.26 -11.23
N PHE A 180 13.08 26.33 -10.42
CA PHE A 180 14.30 27.13 -10.25
C PHE A 180 15.33 26.41 -9.35
N LYS A 181 14.89 25.64 -8.35
CA LYS A 181 15.77 24.90 -7.42
C LYS A 181 16.46 23.76 -8.15
N ASP A 182 15.69 22.94 -8.88
CA ASP A 182 16.19 21.79 -9.64
C ASP A 182 17.32 22.22 -10.60
N LEU A 183 17.09 23.31 -11.34
CA LEU A 183 18.08 23.87 -12.28
C LEU A 183 19.35 24.38 -11.57
N LEU A 184 19.23 24.91 -10.35
CA LEU A 184 20.35 25.33 -9.52
C LEU A 184 21.17 24.11 -9.04
N SER A 185 20.52 23.10 -8.47
CA SER A 185 21.18 21.93 -7.87
C SER A 185 21.74 20.94 -8.90
N GLU A 186 21.00 20.64 -9.97
CA GLU A 186 21.41 19.62 -10.95
C GLU A 186 22.42 20.15 -11.97
N THR A 187 22.27 21.41 -12.40
CA THR A 187 23.01 21.95 -13.56
C THR A 187 23.98 23.06 -13.21
N ILE A 188 23.53 24.10 -12.49
CA ILE A 188 24.30 25.35 -12.35
C ILE A 188 25.41 25.20 -11.30
N ASP A 189 25.09 24.77 -10.08
CA ASP A 189 26.06 24.73 -8.99
C ASP A 189 27.19 23.69 -9.21
N PRO A 190 26.93 22.46 -9.69
CA PRO A 190 27.99 21.53 -10.08
C PRO A 190 28.88 22.07 -11.20
N SER A 191 28.30 22.80 -12.17
CA SER A 191 29.08 23.45 -13.24
C SER A 191 29.99 24.55 -12.71
N ILE A 192 29.53 25.34 -11.73
CA ILE A 192 30.34 26.36 -11.07
C ILE A 192 31.46 25.72 -10.25
N GLN A 193 31.17 24.69 -9.44
CA GLN A 193 32.17 23.96 -8.65
C GLN A 193 33.29 23.40 -9.54
N TYR A 194 32.92 22.68 -10.61
CA TYR A 194 33.88 22.08 -11.52
C TYR A 194 34.73 23.15 -12.24
N ALA A 195 34.12 24.20 -12.77
CA ALA A 195 34.85 25.27 -13.46
C ALA A 195 35.72 26.11 -12.50
N ALA A 196 35.31 26.29 -11.24
CA ALA A 196 36.11 26.94 -10.21
C ALA A 196 37.33 26.09 -9.81
N TYR A 197 37.16 24.78 -9.63
CA TYR A 197 38.25 23.84 -9.38
C TYR A 197 39.28 23.85 -10.52
N GLN A 198 38.83 23.76 -11.78
CA GLN A 198 39.70 23.88 -12.96
C GLN A 198 40.37 25.27 -13.08
N SER A 199 39.78 26.30 -12.47
CA SER A 199 40.36 27.65 -12.35
C SER A 199 41.32 27.83 -11.16
N LYS A 200 41.63 26.75 -10.42
CA LYS A 200 42.44 26.75 -9.18
C LYS A 200 41.87 27.62 -8.04
N ILE A 201 40.54 27.80 -7.99
CA ILE A 201 39.87 28.44 -6.86
C ILE A 201 39.80 27.42 -5.69
N PRO A 202 40.13 27.79 -4.44
CA PRO A 202 40.09 26.85 -3.30
C PRO A 202 38.71 26.22 -3.07
N ARG A 203 38.68 24.88 -2.87
CA ARG A 203 37.45 24.11 -2.60
C ARG A 203 36.72 24.53 -1.31
N THR A 204 37.40 25.20 -0.39
CA THR A 204 36.83 25.75 0.86
C THR A 204 35.93 26.97 0.66
N LEU A 205 35.83 27.52 -0.56
CA LEU A 205 34.95 28.65 -0.88
C LEU A 205 33.59 28.15 -1.37
N ALA A 206 32.54 28.37 -0.57
CA ALA A 206 31.17 28.00 -0.93
C ALA A 206 30.69 28.62 -2.25
N VAL A 207 29.86 27.89 -3.00
CA VAL A 207 29.35 28.29 -4.33
C VAL A 207 28.69 29.69 -4.35
N PRO A 208 27.87 30.11 -3.36
CA PRO A 208 27.31 31.47 -3.33
C PRO A 208 28.38 32.58 -3.23
N THR A 209 29.54 32.29 -2.65
CA THR A 209 30.65 33.24 -2.51
C THR A 209 31.51 33.30 -3.77
N ILE A 210 31.69 32.16 -4.47
CA ILE A 210 32.29 32.13 -5.81
C ILE A 210 31.38 32.89 -6.79
N ALA A 211 30.08 32.62 -6.76
CA ALA A 211 29.12 33.22 -7.69
C ALA A 211 29.07 34.74 -7.59
N ARG A 212 29.02 35.29 -6.36
CA ARG A 212 29.02 36.75 -6.15
C ARG A 212 30.34 37.41 -6.56
N LYS A 213 31.48 36.75 -6.37
CA LYS A 213 32.79 37.24 -6.84
C LYS A 213 32.96 37.19 -8.37
N ALA A 214 32.18 36.37 -9.07
CA ALA A 214 32.22 36.23 -10.52
C ALA A 214 31.03 36.90 -11.24
N PHE A 215 30.15 37.59 -10.52
CA PHE A 215 29.01 38.29 -11.09
C PHE A 215 29.45 39.57 -11.85
N PRO A 216 28.88 39.89 -13.02
CA PRO A 216 29.20 41.09 -13.77
C PRO A 216 28.57 42.35 -13.13
N SER A 217 29.19 42.87 -12.07
CA SER A 217 28.82 44.14 -11.41
C SER A 217 29.07 45.41 -12.25
N SER A 218 29.15 45.27 -13.58
CA SER A 218 29.35 46.33 -14.57
C SER A 218 28.18 46.45 -15.56
N ASP A 219 27.07 45.75 -15.32
CA ASP A 219 25.79 45.92 -16.00
C ASP A 219 24.84 46.58 -14.99
N ASP A 220 24.89 47.92 -14.92
CA ASP A 220 24.15 48.71 -13.92
C ASP A 220 22.64 48.43 -13.98
N ALA A 221 22.09 48.22 -15.17
CA ALA A 221 20.68 47.90 -15.38
C ALA A 221 20.32 46.49 -14.85
N LEU A 222 21.22 45.51 -14.95
CA LEU A 222 21.04 44.21 -14.30
C LEU A 222 21.16 44.30 -12.78
N VAL A 223 22.11 45.08 -12.27
CA VAL A 223 22.29 45.31 -10.82
C VAL A 223 21.06 46.02 -10.23
N GLU A 224 20.51 47.02 -10.90
CA GLU A 224 19.28 47.70 -10.50
C GLU A 224 18.07 46.75 -10.49
N GLN A 225 17.85 45.98 -11.56
CA GLN A 225 16.77 45.00 -11.66
C GLN A 225 16.83 43.93 -10.55
N ILE A 226 18.02 43.43 -10.21
CA ILE A 226 18.18 42.45 -9.12
C ILE A 226 17.97 43.12 -7.75
N THR A 227 18.54 44.31 -7.53
CA THR A 227 18.41 45.05 -6.26
C THR A 227 16.96 45.46 -5.97
N LYS A 228 16.16 45.68 -7.01
CA LYS A 228 14.71 45.94 -6.96
C LYS A 228 13.89 44.73 -6.53
N LEU A 229 14.34 43.50 -6.81
CA LEU A 229 13.70 42.26 -6.35
C LEU A 229 14.20 41.85 -4.96
N ASP A 230 15.52 41.86 -4.75
CA ASP A 230 16.16 41.50 -3.49
C ASP A 230 17.42 42.36 -3.26
N PRO A 231 17.34 43.37 -2.36
CA PRO A 231 18.46 44.27 -2.07
C PRO A 231 19.53 43.66 -1.15
N SER A 232 19.44 42.36 -0.80
CA SER A 232 20.43 41.65 0.00
C SER A 232 21.47 40.90 -0.86
N LEU A 233 21.07 40.34 -2.01
CA LEU A 233 21.89 39.40 -2.79
C LEU A 233 23.24 39.95 -3.30
N LEU A 234 23.30 41.26 -3.58
CA LEU A 234 24.47 41.91 -4.19
C LEU A 234 25.29 42.77 -3.22
N LYS A 235 24.80 43.03 -2.00
CA LYS A 235 25.53 43.87 -1.03
C LYS A 235 26.58 43.03 -0.29
N GLN A 236 27.85 43.38 -0.44
CA GLN A 236 28.84 43.07 0.60
C GLN A 236 28.43 43.83 1.87
N THR A 237 27.83 43.12 2.81
CA THR A 237 27.58 43.62 4.15
C THR A 237 28.56 42.96 5.11
N GLY A 238 28.89 43.62 6.23
CA GLY A 238 29.56 42.92 7.33
C GLY A 238 28.77 41.70 7.81
N SER A 239 27.44 41.74 7.65
CA SER A 239 26.49 40.64 7.90
C SER A 239 26.43 39.54 6.82
N ASP A 240 27.32 39.52 5.82
CA ASP A 240 27.71 38.26 5.17
C ASP A 240 28.24 37.27 6.24
N ALA A 241 28.80 37.79 7.34
CA ALA A 241 29.10 37.08 8.58
C ALA A 241 27.88 36.62 9.40
N GLN A 242 26.64 36.76 8.90
CA GLN A 242 25.43 36.40 9.67
C GLN A 242 24.37 35.62 8.88
N GLN A 243 24.27 35.77 7.55
CA GLN A 243 23.43 34.87 6.72
C GLN A 243 24.23 33.85 5.90
N GLY A 244 25.50 34.13 5.61
CA GLY A 244 26.43 33.16 5.00
C GLY A 244 27.32 32.40 5.99
N GLN A 245 27.22 32.68 7.29
CA GLN A 245 28.25 32.28 8.27
C GLN A 245 27.72 31.63 9.57
N VAL A 246 26.44 31.27 9.64
CA VAL A 246 25.87 30.50 10.78
C VAL A 246 26.68 29.22 11.05
N GLY A 247 27.19 28.58 9.98
CA GLY A 247 27.96 27.34 10.06
C GLY A 247 29.49 27.46 10.09
N ALA A 248 30.08 28.65 10.26
CA ALA A 248 31.56 28.80 10.18
C ALA A 248 32.22 29.55 11.36
N ALA A 249 31.50 30.41 12.09
CA ALA A 249 32.04 31.04 13.31
C ALA A 249 31.88 30.15 14.56
N ASN A 250 30.78 29.38 14.62
CA ASN A 250 30.43 28.50 15.74
C ASN A 250 30.58 27.01 15.39
N ALA A 251 31.34 26.67 14.33
CA ALA A 251 31.50 25.29 13.89
C ALA A 251 32.28 24.46 14.94
N PRO A 252 31.74 23.34 15.45
CA PRO A 252 32.47 22.52 16.41
C PRO A 252 33.72 21.93 15.75
N GLN A 253 34.89 22.23 16.31
CA GLN A 253 36.18 21.70 15.82
C GLN A 253 36.46 20.29 16.34
N THR A 254 35.70 19.83 17.34
CA THR A 254 35.79 18.47 17.89
C THR A 254 34.41 17.94 18.25
N ILE A 255 34.17 16.66 17.99
CA ILE A 255 33.05 15.89 18.54
C ILE A 255 33.56 14.98 19.67
N THR A 256 32.76 14.75 20.70
CA THR A 256 33.12 13.89 21.83
C THR A 256 32.20 12.68 21.90
N TRP A 257 32.77 11.48 21.80
CA TRP A 257 32.05 10.21 21.93
C TRP A 257 32.49 9.49 23.21
N ARG A 258 31.62 9.51 24.24
CA ARG A 258 31.92 9.06 25.60
C ARG A 258 33.25 9.66 26.10
N SER A 259 34.31 8.85 26.26
CA SER A 259 35.64 9.30 26.72
C SER A 259 36.60 9.72 25.61
N ARG A 260 36.20 9.69 24.33
CA ARG A 260 37.06 9.98 23.17
C ARG A 260 36.66 11.29 22.51
N GLN A 261 37.55 12.29 22.53
CA GLN A 261 37.40 13.52 21.75
C GLN A 261 38.08 13.36 20.39
N VAL A 262 37.40 13.73 19.32
CA VAL A 262 37.84 13.57 17.94
C VAL A 262 37.75 14.90 17.20
N LYS A 263 38.82 15.29 16.52
CA LYS A 263 38.87 16.51 15.71
C LYS A 263 38.10 16.33 14.40
N ILE A 264 37.30 17.33 14.04
CA ILE A 264 36.58 17.39 12.78
C ILE A 264 37.46 18.13 11.76
N GLU A 265 37.84 17.45 10.69
CA GLU A 265 38.70 18.01 9.64
C GLU A 265 37.94 18.35 8.35
N ASP A 266 36.74 17.78 8.17
CA ASP A 266 35.86 18.05 7.04
C ASP A 266 34.93 19.24 7.32
N ALA A 267 34.82 20.15 6.34
CA ALA A 267 34.05 21.39 6.47
C ALA A 267 32.54 21.20 6.32
N ALA A 268 32.08 20.18 5.58
CA ALA A 268 30.65 19.87 5.46
C ALA A 268 30.12 19.23 6.75
N ILE A 269 30.88 18.31 7.35
CA ILE A 269 30.57 17.74 8.69
C ILE A 269 30.49 18.86 9.73
N ALA A 270 31.47 19.77 9.77
CA ALA A 270 31.49 20.88 10.74
C ALA A 270 30.29 21.84 10.59
N VAL A 271 29.86 22.13 9.35
CA VAL A 271 28.69 22.96 9.06
C VAL A 271 27.38 22.25 9.45
N ALA A 272 27.25 20.95 9.16
CA ALA A 272 26.04 20.18 9.49
C ALA A 272 25.88 19.95 11.01
N LEU A 273 26.98 19.79 11.73
CA LEU A 273 26.97 19.79 13.20
C LEU A 273 26.55 21.15 13.76
N ALA A 274 27.06 22.27 13.23
CA ALA A 274 26.61 23.60 13.64
C ALA A 274 25.10 23.85 13.34
N ALA A 275 24.57 23.26 12.27
CA ALA A 275 23.13 23.25 11.99
C ALA A 275 22.35 22.43 13.04
N THR A 276 22.92 21.33 13.53
CA THR A 276 22.33 20.50 14.61
C THR A 276 22.36 21.23 15.96
N ASP A 277 23.46 21.89 16.29
CA ASP A 277 23.60 22.70 17.52
C ASP A 277 22.62 23.88 17.53
N THR A 278 22.45 24.56 16.39
CA THR A 278 21.46 25.66 16.28
C THR A 278 20.02 25.17 16.26
N ALA A 279 19.72 24.00 15.69
CA ALA A 279 18.38 23.40 15.77
C ALA A 279 18.03 22.93 17.19
N THR A 280 18.99 22.34 17.93
CA THR A 280 18.77 21.90 19.31
C THR A 280 18.62 23.08 20.28
N ALA A 281 19.36 24.17 20.08
CA ALA A 281 19.14 25.42 20.81
C ALA A 281 17.73 26.00 20.59
N GLN A 282 17.21 25.97 19.35
CA GLN A 282 15.84 26.38 19.04
C GLN A 282 14.77 25.46 19.65
N LEU A 283 15.08 24.16 19.82
CA LEU A 283 14.20 23.22 20.51
C LEU A 283 14.15 23.51 22.01
N ALA A 284 15.30 23.73 22.66
CA ALA A 284 15.38 24.12 24.07
C ALA A 284 14.63 25.44 24.35
N GLN A 285 14.82 26.46 23.50
CA GLN A 285 14.12 27.74 23.64
C GLN A 285 12.59 27.62 23.54
N LYS A 286 12.07 26.63 22.78
CA LYS A 286 10.63 26.35 22.73
C LYS A 286 10.13 25.66 24.01
N LEU A 287 10.92 24.78 24.60
CA LEU A 287 10.62 24.10 25.88
C LEU A 287 10.63 25.07 27.09
N GLU A 288 11.39 26.16 27.02
CA GLU A 288 11.36 27.22 28.04
C GLU A 288 10.17 28.20 27.89
N SER A 289 9.42 28.14 26.80
CA SER A 289 8.29 29.06 26.56
C SER A 289 7.06 28.68 27.40
N THR A 290 6.41 29.68 28.01
CA THR A 290 5.36 29.47 29.03
C THR A 290 3.96 29.17 28.46
N ASP A 291 3.83 28.91 27.16
CA ASP A 291 2.57 28.49 26.53
C ASP A 291 2.38 26.97 26.63
N VAL A 292 1.13 26.50 26.74
CA VAL A 292 0.81 25.07 26.79
C VAL A 292 0.83 24.48 25.38
N ILE A 293 2.02 24.09 24.91
CA ILE A 293 2.26 23.49 23.59
C ILE A 293 1.64 22.08 23.50
N LEU A 294 1.01 21.74 22.37
CA LEU A 294 0.45 20.41 22.16
C LEU A 294 1.57 19.37 21.88
N PRO A 295 1.43 18.10 22.31
CA PRO A 295 2.43 17.06 22.03
C PRO A 295 2.79 16.89 20.54
N LYS A 296 1.85 17.15 19.62
CA LYS A 296 2.11 17.14 18.16
C LYS A 296 2.91 18.35 17.68
N GLU A 297 2.71 19.52 18.28
CA GLU A 297 3.45 20.75 17.98
C GLU A 297 4.87 20.67 18.54
N MET A 298 5.03 20.09 19.74
CA MET A 298 6.34 19.81 20.32
C MET A 298 7.09 18.74 19.52
N ALA A 299 6.43 17.66 19.07
CA ALA A 299 7.06 16.67 18.19
C ALA A 299 7.49 17.27 16.84
N ALA A 300 6.75 18.23 16.28
CA ALA A 300 7.16 18.97 15.09
C ALA A 300 8.37 19.91 15.33
N ALA A 301 8.68 20.27 16.58
CA ALA A 301 9.89 21.00 16.91
C ALA A 301 11.15 20.11 16.86
N TYR A 302 11.02 18.79 17.04
CA TYR A 302 12.12 17.83 16.87
C TYR A 302 12.48 17.58 15.40
N ASP A 303 11.54 17.76 14.47
CA ASP A 303 11.76 17.46 13.04
C ASP A 303 12.92 18.29 12.44
N GLY A 304 13.11 19.54 12.89
CA GLY A 304 14.25 20.36 12.48
C GLY A 304 15.60 19.85 12.98
N VAL A 305 15.65 19.29 14.20
CA VAL A 305 16.86 18.65 14.75
C VAL A 305 17.18 17.36 13.99
N LEU A 306 16.15 16.57 13.65
CA LEU A 306 16.30 15.33 12.90
C LEU A 306 16.82 15.55 11.48
N ILE A 307 16.36 16.59 10.78
CA ILE A 307 16.87 16.95 9.45
C ILE A 307 18.36 17.33 9.53
N ALA A 308 18.74 18.25 10.43
CA ALA A 308 20.14 18.65 10.57
C ALA A 308 21.06 17.48 11.01
N SER A 309 20.55 16.57 11.86
CA SER A 309 21.28 15.36 12.28
C SER A 309 21.46 14.37 11.12
N GLN A 310 20.48 14.27 10.21
CA GLN A 310 20.57 13.44 9.00
C GLN A 310 21.60 14.02 8.02
N ASP A 311 21.57 15.34 7.77
CA ASP A 311 22.57 16.04 6.95
C ASP A 311 24.00 15.78 7.48
N ALA A 312 24.19 15.79 8.81
CA ALA A 312 25.48 15.47 9.43
C ALA A 312 25.87 13.99 9.30
N ALA A 313 24.90 13.07 9.34
CA ALA A 313 25.14 11.64 9.16
C ALA A 313 25.57 11.33 7.71
N ASP A 314 24.91 11.93 6.72
CA ASP A 314 25.23 11.75 5.30
C ASP A 314 26.52 12.48 4.91
N ALA A 315 26.80 13.68 5.41
CA ALA A 315 28.11 14.33 5.24
C ALA A 315 29.25 13.47 5.79
N THR A 316 29.05 12.85 6.97
CA THR A 316 30.05 11.94 7.56
C THR A 316 30.22 10.66 6.74
N LYS A 317 29.13 10.13 6.16
CA LYS A 317 29.19 8.98 5.25
C LYS A 317 29.96 9.31 3.97
N HIS A 318 29.67 10.44 3.33
CA HIS A 318 30.37 10.88 2.12
C HIS A 318 31.88 11.04 2.36
N ALA A 319 32.30 11.70 3.44
CA ALA A 319 33.73 11.80 3.78
C ALA A 319 34.43 10.45 4.02
N ILE A 320 33.69 9.42 4.48
CA ILE A 320 34.20 8.05 4.63
C ILE A 320 34.30 7.33 3.29
N ASP A 321 33.33 7.54 2.39
CA ASP A 321 33.30 6.88 1.08
C ASP A 321 34.31 7.51 0.11
N ASP A 322 34.48 8.84 0.11
CA ASP A 322 35.53 9.56 -0.65
C ASP A 322 36.93 9.03 -0.33
N LEU A 323 37.26 8.83 0.96
CA LEU A 323 38.56 8.27 1.37
C LEU A 323 38.76 6.80 0.96
N LYS A 324 37.68 6.01 0.79
CA LYS A 324 37.78 4.66 0.22
C LYS A 324 38.07 4.72 -1.28
N GLU A 325 37.47 5.66 -2.01
CA GLU A 325 37.75 5.87 -3.43
C GLU A 325 39.18 6.37 -3.68
N GLU A 326 39.75 7.16 -2.75
CA GLU A 326 41.19 7.47 -2.71
C GLU A 326 42.09 6.27 -2.35
N GLY A 327 41.52 5.10 -2.05
CA GLY A 327 42.25 3.87 -1.73
C GLY A 327 42.85 3.83 -0.32
N VAL A 328 42.38 4.68 0.60
CA VAL A 328 42.89 4.77 1.97
C VAL A 328 42.49 3.54 2.80
N SER A 329 43.48 2.92 3.46
CA SER A 329 43.27 1.74 4.30
C SER A 329 42.41 2.04 5.52
N GLN A 330 41.54 1.11 5.93
CA GLN A 330 40.69 1.23 7.12
C GLN A 330 41.47 1.43 8.44
N ASN A 331 42.78 1.15 8.44
CA ASN A 331 43.67 1.39 9.58
C ASN A 331 44.25 2.83 9.63
N ASP A 332 43.91 3.71 8.68
CA ASP A 332 44.34 5.11 8.69
C ASP A 332 43.63 5.90 9.82
N PRO A 333 44.36 6.70 10.62
CA PRO A 333 43.76 7.51 11.69
C PRO A 333 42.61 8.43 11.24
N ARG A 334 42.57 8.87 9.97
CA ARG A 334 41.50 9.70 9.39
C ARG A 334 40.21 8.92 9.16
N ILE A 335 40.31 7.64 8.77
CA ILE A 335 39.12 6.78 8.68
C ILE A 335 38.65 6.41 10.08
N GLN A 336 39.57 6.15 11.02
CA GLN A 336 39.22 5.87 12.42
C GLN A 336 38.52 7.06 13.10
N SER A 337 38.99 8.30 12.88
CA SER A 337 38.31 9.50 13.40
C SER A 337 36.90 9.64 12.83
N LEU A 338 36.73 9.49 11.51
CA LEU A 338 35.42 9.58 10.87
C LEU A 338 34.45 8.46 11.30
N GLN A 339 34.91 7.23 11.56
CA GLN A 339 34.03 6.17 12.07
C GLN A 339 33.55 6.44 13.52
N ILE A 340 34.37 7.08 14.35
CA ILE A 340 33.94 7.54 15.68
C ILE A 340 32.92 8.70 15.54
N THR A 341 33.19 9.68 14.68
CA THR A 341 32.24 10.75 14.34
C THR A 341 30.91 10.18 13.84
N ARG A 342 30.95 9.19 12.94
CA ARG A 342 29.76 8.50 12.41
C ARG A 342 28.94 7.86 13.51
N THR A 343 29.59 7.16 14.43
CA THR A 343 28.91 6.50 15.57
C THR A 343 28.25 7.52 16.48
N ALA A 344 28.94 8.60 16.82
CA ALA A 344 28.37 9.69 17.63
C ALA A 344 27.16 10.36 16.95
N VAL A 345 27.30 10.77 15.68
CA VAL A 345 26.22 11.45 14.95
C VAL A 345 24.99 10.55 14.78
N ASN A 346 25.18 9.27 14.43
CA ASN A 346 24.06 8.34 14.31
C ASN A 346 23.40 8.05 15.66
N TYR A 347 24.17 7.89 16.74
CA TYR A 347 23.61 7.75 18.09
C TYR A 347 22.78 8.97 18.51
N HIS A 348 23.29 10.19 18.30
CA HIS A 348 22.53 11.40 18.60
C HIS A 348 21.26 11.52 17.75
N MET A 349 21.33 11.25 16.45
CA MET A 349 20.16 11.23 15.56
C MET A 349 19.07 10.24 16.02
N ILE A 350 19.48 9.03 16.40
CA ILE A 350 18.55 8.00 16.92
C ILE A 350 17.99 8.42 18.28
N SER A 351 18.81 9.01 19.16
CA SER A 351 18.38 9.54 20.46
C SER A 351 17.34 10.66 20.32
N TRP A 352 17.49 11.55 19.34
CA TRP A 352 16.48 12.56 19.00
C TRP A 352 15.18 11.95 18.44
N ARG A 353 15.28 10.87 17.64
CA ARG A 353 14.10 10.14 17.13
C ARG A 353 13.32 9.48 18.26
N ILE A 354 14.02 8.91 19.24
CA ILE A 354 13.43 8.36 20.46
C ILE A 354 12.77 9.47 21.28
N GLY A 355 13.45 10.60 21.50
CA GLY A 355 12.89 11.77 22.19
C GLY A 355 11.57 12.26 21.60
N ARG A 356 11.47 12.32 20.27
CA ARG A 356 10.23 12.65 19.54
C ARG A 356 9.11 11.64 19.77
N ASN A 357 9.42 10.34 19.78
CA ASN A 357 8.42 9.29 20.07
C ASN A 357 7.92 9.34 21.51
N ARG A 358 8.78 9.71 22.46
CA ARG A 358 8.43 9.94 23.87
C ARG A 358 7.47 11.12 24.05
N VAL A 359 7.78 12.27 23.43
CA VAL A 359 6.86 13.43 23.37
C VAL A 359 5.48 13.03 22.82
N LEU A 360 5.44 12.24 21.74
CA LEU A 360 4.17 11.76 21.15
C LEU A 360 3.41 10.75 22.03
N SER A 361 4.11 9.99 22.88
CA SER A 361 3.50 9.02 23.81
C SER A 361 2.82 9.72 25.00
N GLY A 362 3.32 10.90 25.37
CA GLY A 362 2.76 11.80 26.38
C GLY A 362 3.42 11.67 27.76
N GLU A 363 2.78 12.26 28.76
CA GLU A 363 3.25 12.31 30.16
C GLU A 363 3.63 10.92 30.72
N HIS A 364 4.75 10.87 31.44
CA HIS A 364 5.43 9.64 31.90
C HIS A 364 5.60 8.59 30.78
N ASP A 365 6.14 9.03 29.63
CA ASP A 365 6.32 8.23 28.41
C ASP A 365 5.04 7.48 27.96
N GLY A 366 3.87 8.05 28.26
CA GLY A 366 2.59 7.46 27.93
C GLY A 366 2.05 6.43 28.93
N ALA A 367 2.62 6.29 30.13
CA ALA A 367 2.16 5.37 31.16
C ALA A 367 0.71 5.62 31.64
N LEU A 368 0.16 6.82 31.48
CA LEU A 368 -1.23 7.16 31.81
C LEU A 368 -2.22 6.91 30.65
N LEU A 369 -3.45 6.51 30.99
CA LEU A 369 -4.52 6.21 30.02
C LEU A 369 -5.41 7.43 29.70
N ASP A 370 -5.78 8.19 30.73
CA ASP A 370 -6.76 9.29 30.64
C ASP A 370 -6.11 10.69 30.51
N SER A 371 -4.80 10.75 30.25
CA SER A 371 -4.10 11.96 29.79
C SER A 371 -4.52 12.31 28.36
N ALA A 372 -5.71 12.89 28.25
CA ALA A 372 -6.26 13.38 26.98
C ALA A 372 -5.35 14.48 26.40
N PRO A 373 -5.19 14.56 25.06
CA PRO A 373 -4.63 15.76 24.45
C PRO A 373 -5.51 16.95 24.82
N ASN A 374 -4.91 18.04 25.32
CA ASN A 374 -5.61 19.25 25.73
C ASN A 374 -6.31 19.91 24.53
N THR A 375 -7.56 19.53 24.27
CA THR A 375 -8.25 19.83 23.01
C THR A 375 -8.69 21.30 22.93
N THR A 376 -7.83 22.11 22.33
CA THR A 376 -8.04 23.50 21.89
C THR A 376 -8.16 24.56 22.99
N ARG A 377 -7.61 25.75 22.71
CA ARG A 377 -7.62 26.96 23.57
C ARG A 377 -9.02 27.60 23.64
N LYS A 378 -10.05 26.84 24.03
CA LYS A 378 -11.40 27.40 24.24
C LYS A 378 -11.43 28.35 25.43
N SER A 379 -12.22 29.41 25.28
CA SER A 379 -12.29 30.53 26.23
C SER A 379 -12.57 30.07 27.66
N LYS A 380 -11.84 30.64 28.62
CA LYS A 380 -11.85 30.29 30.05
C LYS A 380 -13.15 30.68 30.80
N LYS A 381 -14.24 30.98 30.07
CA LYS A 381 -15.54 31.41 30.61
C LYS A 381 -16.59 30.29 30.76
N ASP A 382 -16.55 29.23 29.95
CA ASP A 382 -17.61 28.21 29.90
C ASP A 382 -17.29 26.92 30.69
N ALA A 383 -16.22 26.91 31.48
CA ALA A 383 -15.63 25.70 32.07
C ALA A 383 -16.45 25.04 33.20
N THR A 384 -17.55 25.65 33.66
CA THR A 384 -18.22 25.30 34.93
C THR A 384 -19.45 24.39 34.81
N SER A 385 -19.93 24.04 33.60
CA SER A 385 -21.25 23.41 33.44
C SER A 385 -21.36 22.16 32.54
N ARG A 386 -20.26 21.45 32.25
CA ARG A 386 -20.32 20.21 31.44
C ARG A 386 -19.44 19.08 31.99
N LYS A 387 -20.07 18.08 32.62
CA LYS A 387 -19.43 16.78 32.90
C LYS A 387 -19.01 16.13 31.56
N PRO A 388 -17.81 15.54 31.45
CA PRO A 388 -17.41 14.83 30.24
C PRO A 388 -18.31 13.60 30.01
N LYS A 389 -18.71 13.36 28.76
CA LYS A 389 -19.36 12.10 28.39
C LYS A 389 -18.33 10.95 28.49
N PRO A 390 -18.70 9.76 28.99
CA PRO A 390 -17.82 8.60 28.99
C PRO A 390 -17.46 8.24 27.53
N GLU A 391 -16.18 7.97 27.30
CA GLU A 391 -15.65 7.64 25.98
C GLU A 391 -15.80 6.15 25.68
N ALA A 392 -16.27 5.82 24.47
CA ALA A 392 -16.54 4.44 24.07
C ALA A 392 -15.27 3.56 24.10
N PRO A 393 -15.36 2.29 24.56
CA PRO A 393 -14.19 1.44 24.81
C PRO A 393 -13.34 1.20 23.56
N GLY A 394 -13.94 1.06 22.38
CA GLY A 394 -13.22 0.94 21.11
C GLY A 394 -12.28 2.11 20.81
N ARG A 395 -12.63 3.34 21.23
CA ARG A 395 -11.77 4.52 21.06
C ARG A 395 -10.61 4.56 22.06
N LYS A 396 -10.78 4.00 23.26
CA LYS A 396 -9.67 3.77 24.20
C LYS A 396 -8.72 2.67 23.69
N ILE A 397 -9.25 1.60 23.12
CA ILE A 397 -8.45 0.53 22.48
C ILE A 397 -7.65 1.08 21.27
N ALA A 398 -8.23 1.98 20.46
CA ALA A 398 -7.51 2.64 19.37
C ALA A 398 -6.27 3.42 19.86
N ARG A 399 -6.41 4.28 20.89
CA ARG A 399 -5.26 4.99 21.48
C ARG A 399 -4.19 4.05 22.07
N LEU A 400 -4.59 2.91 22.64
CA LEU A 400 -3.65 1.92 23.13
C LEU A 400 -2.84 1.28 21.99
N ARG A 401 -3.45 1.04 20.83
CA ARG A 401 -2.72 0.60 19.62
C ARG A 401 -1.76 1.68 19.10
N GLU A 402 -2.19 2.94 19.06
CA GLU A 402 -1.32 4.08 18.69
C GLU A 402 -0.06 4.15 19.57
N LYS A 403 -0.21 3.96 20.90
CA LYS A 403 0.94 3.92 21.83
C LYS A 403 1.86 2.71 21.61
N VAL A 404 1.31 1.52 21.34
CA VAL A 404 2.12 0.31 21.06
C VAL A 404 3.02 0.52 19.83
N VAL A 405 2.51 1.15 18.76
CA VAL A 405 3.30 1.47 17.56
C VAL A 405 4.46 2.43 17.86
N LEU A 406 4.26 3.42 18.74
CA LEU A 406 5.33 4.32 19.18
C LEU A 406 6.40 3.59 20.00
N TYR A 407 6.03 2.65 20.87
CA TYR A 407 7.00 1.84 21.60
C TYR A 407 7.76 0.89 20.67
N ASP A 408 7.10 0.25 19.71
CA ASP A 408 7.77 -0.65 18.75
C ASP A 408 8.75 0.08 17.84
N SER A 409 8.40 1.28 17.35
CA SER A 409 9.33 2.17 16.64
C SER A 409 10.52 2.59 17.51
N THR A 410 10.30 2.75 18.82
CA THR A 410 11.33 3.13 19.80
C THR A 410 12.28 1.97 20.11
N LEU A 411 11.74 0.76 20.29
CA LEU A 411 12.52 -0.47 20.51
C LEU A 411 13.41 -0.79 19.31
N GLN A 412 12.86 -0.77 18.09
CA GLN A 412 13.63 -0.93 16.85
C GLN A 412 14.74 0.13 16.71
N SER A 413 14.46 1.36 17.14
CA SER A 413 15.46 2.44 17.15
C SER A 413 16.60 2.13 18.13
N ILE A 414 16.30 1.61 19.34
CA ILE A 414 17.31 1.25 20.34
C ILE A 414 18.14 0.03 19.89
N ASP A 415 17.53 -0.97 19.25
CA ASP A 415 18.29 -2.13 18.74
C ASP A 415 19.27 -1.72 17.63
N SER A 416 18.89 -0.82 16.71
CA SER A 416 19.80 -0.35 15.65
C SER A 416 21.04 0.43 16.15
N ILE A 417 21.07 0.83 17.43
CA ILE A 417 22.27 1.41 18.05
C ILE A 417 23.36 0.34 18.24
N LYS A 418 22.98 -0.92 18.49
CA LYS A 418 23.91 -2.05 18.73
C LYS A 418 24.78 -2.36 17.50
N ASP A 419 24.24 -2.10 16.31
CA ASP A 419 24.92 -2.28 15.02
C ASP A 419 25.92 -1.15 14.68
N LEU A 420 25.99 -0.07 15.47
CA LEU A 420 26.88 1.06 15.18
C LEU A 420 28.37 0.71 15.47
N PRO A 421 29.33 1.20 14.65
CA PRO A 421 30.74 0.85 14.78
C PRO A 421 31.31 1.07 16.19
N GLY A 422 31.65 -0.02 16.86
CA GLY A 422 32.27 -0.01 18.19
C GLY A 422 31.30 0.03 19.38
N VAL A 423 29.98 0.11 19.17
CA VAL A 423 28.99 0.01 20.27
C VAL A 423 28.97 -1.39 20.88
N ALA A 424 29.04 -2.44 20.04
CA ALA A 424 29.12 -3.83 20.50
C ALA A 424 30.38 -4.19 21.32
N ALA A 425 31.33 -3.26 21.47
CA ALA A 425 32.53 -3.40 22.31
C ALA A 425 32.47 -2.54 23.59
N ASP A 426 31.33 -1.91 23.89
CA ASP A 426 31.12 -1.05 25.06
C ASP A 426 30.04 -1.65 25.97
N GLU A 427 30.47 -2.58 26.85
CA GLU A 427 29.60 -3.32 27.78
C GLU A 427 28.72 -2.39 28.62
N GLY A 428 29.29 -1.30 29.15
CA GLY A 428 28.57 -0.30 29.94
C GLY A 428 27.69 0.65 29.13
N LEU A 429 27.68 0.56 27.79
CA LEU A 429 26.63 1.15 26.94
C LEU A 429 25.53 0.12 26.66
N LEU A 430 25.90 -1.15 26.44
CA LEU A 430 24.93 -2.23 26.20
C LEU A 430 24.02 -2.45 27.42
N GLU A 431 24.53 -2.47 28.65
CA GLU A 431 23.71 -2.55 29.87
C GLU A 431 22.68 -1.42 29.97
N GLN A 432 23.05 -0.20 29.58
CA GLN A 432 22.16 0.97 29.58
C GLN A 432 21.07 0.84 28.50
N LEU A 433 21.42 0.34 27.31
CA LEU A 433 20.48 0.08 26.22
C LEU A 433 19.50 -1.06 26.58
N GLU A 434 19.96 -2.13 27.23
CA GLU A 434 19.09 -3.22 27.69
C GLU A 434 18.12 -2.79 28.78
N ALA A 435 18.57 -1.98 29.76
CA ALA A 435 17.66 -1.38 30.75
C ALA A 435 16.59 -0.50 30.08
N THR A 436 16.98 0.27 29.07
CA THR A 436 16.08 1.12 28.26
C THR A 436 15.07 0.28 27.46
N ILE A 437 15.49 -0.85 26.88
CA ILE A 437 14.59 -1.82 26.21
C ILE A 437 13.56 -2.37 27.20
N LYS A 438 13.97 -2.82 28.40
CA LYS A 438 13.07 -3.35 29.42
C LYS A 438 12.01 -2.33 29.88
N TYR A 439 12.38 -1.05 29.96
CA TYR A 439 11.44 0.03 30.26
C TYR A 439 10.34 0.18 29.19
N PHE A 440 10.70 0.26 27.90
CA PHE A 440 9.71 0.35 26.82
C PHE A 440 8.93 -0.95 26.59
N HIS A 441 9.52 -2.13 26.84
CA HIS A 441 8.79 -3.40 26.89
C HIS A 441 7.70 -3.41 27.97
N ALA A 442 7.96 -2.85 29.15
CA ALA A 442 6.95 -2.77 30.21
C ALA A 442 5.81 -1.79 29.86
N LEU A 443 6.11 -0.64 29.24
CA LEU A 443 5.10 0.30 28.73
C LEU A 443 4.21 -0.31 27.62
N LYS A 444 4.82 -1.07 26.70
CA LYS A 444 4.12 -1.88 25.69
C LYS A 444 3.23 -2.93 26.35
N SER A 445 3.78 -3.73 27.25
CA SER A 445 3.05 -4.80 27.97
C SER A 445 1.87 -4.25 28.79
N LEU A 446 2.04 -3.11 29.48
CA LEU A 446 0.96 -2.40 30.20
C LEU A 446 -0.15 -1.92 29.24
N SER A 447 0.21 -1.42 28.07
CA SER A 447 -0.75 -0.92 27.09
C SER A 447 -1.58 -2.06 26.48
N ILE A 448 -0.94 -3.21 26.21
CA ILE A 448 -1.63 -4.42 25.74
C ILE A 448 -2.49 -5.01 26.87
N ALA A 449 -1.98 -5.11 28.11
CA ALA A 449 -2.73 -5.57 29.28
C ALA A 449 -4.03 -4.77 29.52
N ARG A 450 -3.96 -3.44 29.37
CA ARG A 450 -5.15 -2.56 29.44
C ARG A 450 -6.14 -2.81 28.31
N SER A 451 -5.69 -3.20 27.12
CA SER A 451 -6.62 -3.57 26.03
C SER A 451 -7.39 -4.87 26.36
N HIS A 452 -6.72 -5.91 26.89
CA HIS A 452 -7.41 -7.11 27.40
C HIS A 452 -8.36 -6.79 28.58
N SER A 453 -7.96 -5.89 29.48
CA SER A 453 -8.83 -5.41 30.58
C SER A 453 -10.05 -4.59 30.11
N LEU A 454 -10.05 -4.05 28.89
CA LEU A 454 -11.20 -3.38 28.26
C LEU A 454 -12.09 -4.35 27.46
N ILE A 455 -11.53 -5.49 27.02
CA ILE A 455 -12.23 -6.57 26.29
C ILE A 455 -12.85 -7.59 27.27
N GLY A 456 -12.47 -7.57 28.54
CA GLY A 456 -12.98 -8.47 29.60
C GLY A 456 -12.10 -9.70 29.86
N GLN A 457 -10.94 -9.81 29.23
CA GLN A 457 -10.00 -10.92 29.43
C GLN A 457 -9.09 -10.67 30.63
N SER A 458 -9.65 -10.81 31.84
CA SER A 458 -8.98 -10.51 33.12
C SER A 458 -7.70 -11.31 33.36
N LEU A 459 -7.66 -12.58 32.95
CA LEU A 459 -6.48 -13.46 33.09
C LEU A 459 -5.31 -13.02 32.19
N ASN A 460 -5.58 -12.71 30.92
CA ASN A 460 -4.56 -12.20 29.98
C ASN A 460 -4.01 -10.83 30.45
N ALA A 461 -4.89 -9.95 30.93
CA ALA A 461 -4.49 -8.68 31.54
C ALA A 461 -3.59 -8.88 32.77
N LEU A 462 -3.88 -9.84 33.64
CA LEU A 462 -3.06 -10.18 34.79
C LEU A 462 -1.66 -10.68 34.38
N ALA A 463 -1.57 -11.60 33.41
CA ALA A 463 -0.29 -12.13 32.94
C ALA A 463 0.64 -11.04 32.37
N LEU A 464 0.11 -10.20 31.47
CA LEU A 464 0.86 -9.09 30.86
C LEU A 464 1.21 -7.99 31.86
N THR A 465 0.35 -7.71 32.85
CA THR A 465 0.67 -6.75 33.93
C THR A 465 1.79 -7.28 34.84
N LYS A 466 1.82 -8.59 35.11
CA LYS A 466 2.95 -9.22 35.82
C LYS A 466 4.25 -9.14 35.02
N HIS A 467 4.22 -9.46 33.72
CA HIS A 467 5.40 -9.36 32.85
C HIS A 467 6.00 -7.94 32.87
N ALA A 468 5.15 -6.91 32.69
CA ALA A 468 5.55 -5.51 32.78
C ALA A 468 6.18 -5.16 34.15
N PHE A 469 5.59 -5.64 35.25
CA PHE A 469 6.12 -5.42 36.59
C PHE A 469 7.49 -6.07 36.79
N ASP A 470 7.66 -7.32 36.36
CA ASP A 470 8.91 -8.07 36.52
C ASP A 470 10.07 -7.44 35.73
N GLU A 471 9.80 -6.89 34.54
CA GLU A 471 10.80 -6.19 33.70
C GLU A 471 11.30 -4.88 34.34
N ILE A 472 10.40 -4.05 34.90
CA ILE A 472 10.80 -2.85 35.65
C ILE A 472 11.49 -3.23 36.97
N GLN A 473 11.03 -4.29 37.64
CA GLN A 473 11.64 -4.79 38.88
C GLN A 473 13.09 -5.25 38.69
N GLN A 474 13.45 -5.73 37.48
CA GLN A 474 14.82 -6.07 37.09
C GLN A 474 15.64 -4.83 36.67
N SER A 475 15.08 -3.98 35.82
CA SER A 475 15.82 -2.86 35.19
C SER A 475 15.99 -1.63 36.10
N ALA A 476 15.18 -1.48 37.15
CA ALA A 476 15.22 -0.30 38.03
C ALA A 476 16.59 -0.01 38.68
N ALA A 477 17.44 -1.01 38.86
CA ALA A 477 18.78 -0.85 39.43
C ALA A 477 19.80 -0.23 38.46
N SER A 478 19.58 -0.32 37.15
CA SER A 478 20.50 0.17 36.11
C SER A 478 20.36 1.68 35.82
N PHE A 479 19.35 2.35 36.39
CA PHE A 479 19.09 3.78 36.19
C PHE A 479 19.65 4.61 37.36
N SER A 480 20.74 5.35 37.11
CA SER A 480 21.46 6.10 38.15
C SER A 480 20.70 7.34 38.67
N GLU A 481 21.06 7.80 39.87
CA GLU A 481 20.48 9.01 40.49
C GLU A 481 21.03 10.32 39.90
N GLN A 482 22.06 10.28 39.04
CA GLN A 482 22.73 11.48 38.51
C GLN A 482 21.87 12.27 37.51
N GLY A 483 20.78 11.70 36.99
CA GLY A 483 19.78 12.43 36.18
C GLY A 483 18.93 13.44 36.95
N SER A 484 19.16 13.62 38.26
CA SER A 484 18.39 14.52 39.14
C SER A 484 18.61 16.03 38.92
N SER A 485 19.56 16.41 38.05
CA SER A 485 19.81 17.80 37.66
C SER A 485 19.13 18.23 36.34
N ALA A 486 18.56 17.29 35.58
CA ALA A 486 17.88 17.59 34.31
C ALA A 486 16.50 18.21 34.58
N SER A 487 16.42 19.54 34.45
CA SER A 487 15.19 20.31 34.59
C SER A 487 14.10 19.88 33.60
N GLU A 488 12.84 20.21 33.89
CA GLU A 488 11.71 19.90 32.99
C GLU A 488 11.86 20.55 31.60
N SER A 489 12.60 21.65 31.49
CA SER A 489 12.95 22.33 30.23
C SER A 489 13.99 21.60 29.36
N THR A 490 14.68 20.57 29.87
CA THR A 490 15.65 19.82 29.05
C THR A 490 14.91 18.92 28.04
N PRO A 491 15.22 19.01 26.73
CA PRO A 491 14.61 18.17 25.70
C PRO A 491 14.70 16.67 26.02
N GLN A 492 13.60 15.94 25.86
CA GLN A 492 13.59 14.47 25.95
C GLN A 492 14.48 13.86 24.85
N ASN A 493 15.25 12.84 25.21
CA ASN A 493 16.17 12.09 24.37
C ASN A 493 16.01 10.58 24.67
N ILE A 494 17.04 9.74 24.45
CA ILE A 494 17.05 8.32 24.84
C ILE A 494 17.05 8.08 26.37
N GLU A 495 17.48 9.05 27.18
CA GLU A 495 17.75 8.86 28.62
C GLU A 495 16.46 8.92 29.44
N ILE A 496 16.13 7.83 30.14
CA ILE A 496 14.91 7.73 30.95
C ILE A 496 15.17 8.33 32.34
N ARG A 497 14.30 9.24 32.81
CA ARG A 497 14.44 9.83 34.14
C ARG A 497 14.05 8.80 35.20
N GLN A 498 14.84 8.69 36.27
CA GLN A 498 14.58 7.75 37.36
C GLN A 498 13.24 8.01 38.07
N SER A 499 12.69 9.23 37.97
CA SER A 499 11.31 9.56 38.38
C SER A 499 10.25 8.77 37.63
N ASP A 500 10.40 8.61 36.31
CA ASP A 500 9.43 7.94 35.45
C ASP A 500 9.49 6.42 35.62
N VAL A 501 10.70 5.87 35.85
CA VAL A 501 10.88 4.46 36.28
C VAL A 501 10.19 4.20 37.63
N ARG A 502 10.39 5.09 38.62
CA ARG A 502 9.73 4.99 39.94
C ARG A 502 8.22 5.18 39.85
N PHE A 503 7.72 6.03 38.96
CA PHE A 503 6.29 6.20 38.69
C PHE A 503 5.69 4.92 38.07
N LEU A 504 6.30 4.41 37.00
CA LEU A 504 5.84 3.22 36.29
C LEU A 504 5.84 1.97 37.18
N HIS A 505 6.87 1.78 38.03
CA HIS A 505 6.92 0.68 38.99
C HIS A 505 5.74 0.72 39.98
N ASN A 506 5.44 1.88 40.56
CA ASN A 506 4.32 2.04 41.49
C ASN A 506 2.96 1.87 40.79
N LEU A 507 2.81 2.38 39.56
CA LEU A 507 1.61 2.20 38.75
C LEU A 507 1.36 0.72 38.42
N LEU A 508 2.39 0.01 37.96
CA LEU A 508 2.35 -1.43 37.68
C LEU A 508 2.05 -2.26 38.93
N LYS A 509 2.62 -1.90 40.08
CA LYS A 509 2.33 -2.52 41.37
C LYS A 509 0.85 -2.38 41.74
N GLY A 510 0.24 -1.22 41.49
CA GLY A 510 -1.19 -0.98 41.70
C GLY A 510 -2.09 -1.76 40.72
N GLU A 511 -1.81 -1.66 39.42
CA GLU A 511 -2.53 -2.39 38.36
C GLU A 511 -2.45 -3.92 38.56
N LEU A 512 -1.31 -4.45 39.02
CA LEU A 512 -1.14 -5.87 39.31
C LEU A 512 -2.08 -6.37 40.42
N GLN A 513 -2.26 -5.59 41.50
CA GLN A 513 -3.24 -5.96 42.54
C GLN A 513 -4.68 -5.80 42.05
N ARG A 514 -4.97 -4.79 41.22
CA ARG A 514 -6.30 -4.63 40.59
C ARG A 514 -6.65 -5.84 39.72
N CYS A 515 -5.74 -6.28 38.85
CA CYS A 515 -5.95 -7.45 38.00
C CYS A 515 -6.10 -8.75 38.81
N ARG A 516 -5.32 -8.93 39.89
CA ARG A 516 -5.49 -10.08 40.81
C ARG A 516 -6.87 -10.09 41.48
N ALA A 517 -7.33 -8.94 41.98
CA ALA A 517 -8.64 -8.83 42.61
C ALA A 517 -9.79 -9.12 41.64
N ILE A 518 -9.71 -8.65 40.40
CA ILE A 518 -10.70 -8.94 39.35
C ILE A 518 -10.74 -10.44 39.04
N VAL A 519 -9.58 -11.07 38.81
CA VAL A 519 -9.52 -12.52 38.53
C VAL A 519 -10.10 -13.35 39.69
N GLU A 520 -9.85 -13.00 40.96
CA GLU A 520 -10.47 -13.75 42.06
C GLU A 520 -11.97 -13.47 42.21
N ILE A 521 -12.46 -12.27 41.87
CA ILE A 521 -13.92 -12.01 41.78
C ILE A 521 -14.56 -12.87 40.68
N ASP A 522 -13.90 -13.03 39.53
CA ASP A 522 -14.37 -13.89 38.44
C ASP A 522 -14.33 -15.38 38.84
N ASN A 523 -13.27 -15.83 39.54
CA ASN A 523 -13.19 -17.16 40.14
C ASN A 523 -14.33 -17.43 41.15
N LEU A 524 -14.66 -16.44 41.99
CA LEU A 524 -15.72 -16.56 42.98
C LEU A 524 -17.12 -16.60 42.33
N ARG A 525 -17.35 -15.84 41.25
CA ARG A 525 -18.57 -15.91 40.43
C ARG A 525 -18.73 -17.28 39.76
N ALA A 526 -17.64 -17.84 39.22
CA ALA A 526 -17.66 -19.19 38.66
C ALA A 526 -18.04 -20.25 39.73
N LYS A 527 -17.51 -20.10 40.95
CA LYS A 527 -17.85 -20.96 42.10
C LYS A 527 -19.28 -20.78 42.63
N SER A 528 -19.89 -19.59 42.51
CA SER A 528 -21.31 -19.39 42.88
C SER A 528 -22.29 -19.97 41.86
N ASN A 529 -21.95 -19.91 40.57
CA ASN A 529 -22.85 -20.36 39.51
C ASN A 529 -23.03 -21.89 39.47
N SER A 530 -22.14 -22.68 40.10
CA SER A 530 -22.26 -24.13 40.21
C SER A 530 -23.14 -24.62 41.38
N THR A 531 -23.64 -23.73 42.24
CA THR A 531 -24.42 -24.10 43.44
C THR A 531 -25.86 -23.57 43.48
N ALA A 532 -26.30 -22.81 42.47
CA ALA A 532 -27.63 -22.22 42.40
C ALA A 532 -28.63 -23.07 41.60
N SER A 533 -29.43 -23.90 42.28
CA SER A 533 -30.58 -24.57 41.66
C SER A 533 -31.69 -23.55 41.31
N LYS A 534 -32.24 -23.62 40.10
CA LYS A 534 -33.19 -22.62 39.57
C LYS A 534 -34.61 -22.80 40.15
N VAL A 535 -34.94 -22.01 41.17
CA VAL A 535 -36.33 -21.79 41.60
C VAL A 535 -36.94 -20.65 40.78
N ASN A 536 -37.96 -20.93 39.97
CA ASN A 536 -38.68 -19.93 39.18
C ASN A 536 -39.66 -19.14 40.07
N ILE A 537 -39.24 -17.97 40.53
CA ILE A 537 -40.08 -17.02 41.29
C ILE A 537 -40.62 -15.93 40.33
N PRO A 538 -41.94 -15.65 40.30
CA PRO A 538 -42.52 -14.63 39.42
C PRO A 538 -41.96 -13.22 39.64
N LEU A 539 -41.81 -12.47 38.54
CA LEU A 539 -41.16 -11.15 38.48
C LEU A 539 -41.72 -10.11 39.48
N ILE A 540 -43.01 -10.21 39.83
CA ILE A 540 -43.69 -9.34 40.80
C ILE A 540 -43.09 -9.37 42.21
N GLN A 541 -42.29 -10.40 42.54
CA GLN A 541 -41.58 -10.52 43.83
C GLN A 541 -40.11 -10.06 43.77
N ARG A 542 -39.60 -9.60 42.61
CA ARG A 542 -38.19 -9.22 42.40
C ARG A 542 -37.99 -7.74 42.02
N PHE A 543 -38.98 -6.88 42.25
CA PHE A 543 -38.94 -5.45 41.88
C PHE A 543 -37.78 -4.64 42.50
N SER A 544 -37.12 -5.14 43.55
CA SER A 544 -35.95 -4.52 44.18
C SER A 544 -34.60 -4.94 43.59
N GLU A 545 -34.57 -5.88 42.63
CA GLU A 545 -33.33 -6.36 42.01
C GLU A 545 -33.17 -5.80 40.59
N TYR A 546 -32.03 -5.16 40.32
CA TYR A 546 -31.72 -4.61 39.00
C TYR A 546 -31.15 -5.71 38.08
N PRO A 547 -31.67 -5.91 36.86
CA PRO A 547 -31.27 -7.02 36.00
C PRO A 547 -29.85 -6.85 35.44
N ALA A 548 -29.00 -7.86 35.66
CA ALA A 548 -27.63 -7.88 35.18
C ALA A 548 -27.49 -8.11 33.66
N GLU A 549 -28.51 -8.69 33.03
CA GLU A 549 -28.52 -9.06 31.59
C GLU A 549 -29.11 -7.96 30.69
N GLY A 550 -29.43 -6.78 31.27
CA GLY A 550 -29.90 -5.61 30.53
C GLY A 550 -31.40 -5.59 30.25
N VAL A 551 -31.80 -4.74 29.29
CA VAL A 551 -33.18 -4.55 28.84
C VAL A 551 -33.23 -4.84 27.35
N ASP A 552 -34.19 -5.66 26.91
CA ASP A 552 -34.47 -5.82 25.49
C ASP A 552 -35.02 -4.51 24.90
N LEU A 553 -34.28 -3.96 23.94
CA LEU A 553 -34.61 -2.70 23.26
C LEU A 553 -35.37 -2.91 21.95
N GLY A 554 -35.70 -4.15 21.58
CA GLY A 554 -36.21 -4.52 20.25
C GLY A 554 -37.58 -3.96 19.86
N ASN A 555 -38.30 -3.25 20.74
CA ASN A 555 -39.71 -2.91 20.51
C ASN A 555 -40.22 -1.58 21.13
N LEU A 556 -39.36 -0.54 21.26
CA LEU A 556 -39.75 0.72 21.94
C LEU A 556 -40.15 1.91 21.04
N VAL A 557 -39.60 2.08 19.83
CA VAL A 557 -40.06 3.09 18.85
C VAL A 557 -39.80 2.61 17.42
N THR A 558 -40.77 2.74 16.51
CA THR A 558 -40.56 2.60 15.06
C THR A 558 -39.92 3.85 14.46
N TYR A 559 -38.62 3.78 14.20
CA TYR A 559 -37.82 4.80 13.50
C TYR A 559 -36.66 4.10 12.76
N PRO A 560 -36.20 4.53 11.57
CA PRO A 560 -36.53 5.75 10.81
C PRO A 560 -37.86 5.67 10.02
N PRO A 561 -38.35 6.80 9.46
CA PRO A 561 -39.50 6.81 8.56
C PRO A 561 -39.24 6.03 7.26
N LYS A 562 -40.34 5.59 6.60
CA LYS A 562 -40.29 5.01 5.26
C LYS A 562 -39.66 5.99 4.26
N VAL A 563 -38.74 5.50 3.44
CA VAL A 563 -38.10 6.28 2.38
C VAL A 563 -38.89 6.10 1.08
N GLU A 564 -39.51 7.18 0.60
CA GLU A 564 -40.07 7.24 -0.75
C GLU A 564 -39.08 7.95 -1.70
N PRO A 565 -39.01 7.56 -2.99
CA PRO A 565 -38.03 8.10 -3.93
C PRO A 565 -38.40 9.52 -4.38
N ILE A 566 -37.82 10.53 -3.73
CA ILE A 566 -37.87 11.93 -4.19
C ILE A 566 -36.75 12.14 -5.23
N PRO A 567 -37.03 12.66 -6.45
CA PRO A 567 -36.01 12.87 -7.47
C PRO A 567 -35.09 14.05 -7.11
N VAL A 568 -33.86 13.74 -6.69
CA VAL A 568 -32.85 14.73 -6.31
C VAL A 568 -32.17 15.31 -7.55
N LYS A 569 -32.45 16.58 -7.86
CA LYS A 569 -31.56 17.41 -8.69
C LYS A 569 -30.25 17.69 -7.91
N PRO A 570 -29.09 17.82 -8.59
CA PRO A 570 -27.85 18.20 -7.93
C PRO A 570 -28.00 19.53 -7.18
N LEU A 571 -27.36 19.64 -6.01
CA LEU A 571 -27.47 20.78 -5.10
C LEU A 571 -26.88 22.05 -5.71
N PHE A 572 -27.72 22.81 -6.40
CA PHE A 572 -27.40 24.13 -6.93
C PHE A 572 -27.72 25.17 -5.85
N PHE A 573 -26.69 25.70 -5.20
CA PHE A 573 -26.86 26.90 -4.38
C PHE A 573 -27.13 28.08 -5.30
N ASP A 574 -28.29 28.71 -5.17
CA ASP A 574 -28.52 30.02 -5.77
C ASP A 574 -27.69 31.06 -5.01
N VAL A 575 -26.43 31.22 -5.43
CA VAL A 575 -25.54 32.22 -4.86
C VAL A 575 -26.01 33.64 -5.22
N ALA A 576 -26.81 33.81 -6.28
CA ALA A 576 -27.41 35.10 -6.62
C ALA A 576 -28.46 35.53 -5.58
N TRP A 577 -29.15 34.60 -4.91
CA TRP A 577 -30.02 34.92 -3.77
C TRP A 577 -29.30 35.69 -2.65
N ASN A 578 -28.01 35.42 -2.42
CA ASN A 578 -27.18 36.18 -1.46
C ASN A 578 -26.85 37.61 -1.93
N TYR A 579 -27.12 37.93 -3.20
CA TYR A 579 -26.93 39.24 -3.83
C TYR A 579 -28.27 39.89 -4.26
N VAL A 580 -29.43 39.25 -4.04
CA VAL A 580 -30.75 39.89 -4.22
C VAL A 580 -31.02 40.82 -3.05
N ALA A 581 -30.43 42.01 -3.11
CA ALA A 581 -30.78 43.12 -2.24
C ALA A 581 -32.12 43.72 -2.69
N TYR A 582 -33.11 43.76 -1.81
CA TYR A 582 -34.33 44.53 -2.05
C TYR A 582 -33.98 46.03 -2.13
N PRO A 583 -34.41 46.77 -3.17
CA PRO A 583 -34.17 48.20 -3.29
C PRO A 583 -35.06 48.98 -2.31
N GLY A 584 -34.71 48.97 -1.02
CA GLY A 584 -35.63 49.43 0.02
C GLY A 584 -35.15 49.40 1.47
N LYS A 585 -33.85 49.62 1.75
CA LYS A 585 -33.36 50.13 3.05
C LYS A 585 -31.94 50.68 2.98
N THR A 586 -31.87 51.95 2.55
CA THR A 586 -30.89 53.00 2.87
C THR A 586 -29.58 52.60 3.55
N GLN A 587 -28.46 52.98 2.94
CA GLN A 587 -27.14 53.05 3.56
C GLN A 587 -27.19 53.88 4.85
N SER A 588 -26.67 53.35 5.95
CA SER A 588 -26.24 54.16 7.09
C SER A 588 -24.93 54.85 6.70
N VAL A 589 -25.01 56.13 6.37
CA VAL A 589 -23.86 56.99 6.06
C VAL A 589 -22.87 56.96 7.22
N ILE A 590 -21.58 56.81 6.93
CA ILE A 590 -20.52 57.18 7.87
C ILE A 590 -20.39 58.70 7.75
N ASP A 591 -20.69 59.42 8.83
CA ASP A 591 -20.34 60.83 8.95
C ASP A 591 -19.91 61.14 10.40
N GLU A 592 -19.18 62.23 10.54
CA GLU A 592 -18.40 62.53 11.75
C GLU A 592 -19.24 63.07 12.93
N THR A 593 -18.62 63.17 14.10
CA THR A 593 -19.26 63.73 15.31
C THR A 593 -19.47 65.24 15.23
N PRO A 594 -20.68 65.72 15.56
CA PRO A 594 -20.75 66.97 16.33
C PRO A 594 -21.77 66.97 17.50
N LYS A 595 -21.31 67.54 18.62
CA LYS A 595 -22.02 68.27 19.68
C LYS A 595 -23.57 68.17 19.80
N LYS A 596 -24.01 67.45 20.84
CA LYS A 596 -24.80 67.95 22.01
C LYS A 596 -26.21 68.61 21.81
N GLN A 597 -27.18 68.04 22.54
CA GLN A 597 -28.17 68.71 23.45
C GLN A 597 -29.67 68.77 23.04
N GLU A 598 -30.52 68.55 24.07
CA GLU A 598 -31.96 68.91 24.27
C GLU A 598 -33.15 68.23 23.52
N ASP A 599 -33.88 67.42 24.32
CA ASP A 599 -35.32 67.56 24.68
C ASP A 599 -36.53 66.99 23.89
N ALA A 600 -37.53 66.64 24.72
CA ALA A 600 -38.98 66.50 24.49
C ALA A 600 -39.59 65.27 23.76
N ALA A 601 -40.83 64.97 24.17
CA ALA A 601 -41.78 63.96 23.67
C ALA A 601 -43.21 64.58 23.80
N PRO A 602 -44.37 63.88 23.60
CA PRO A 602 -44.62 62.53 23.10
C PRO A 602 -45.59 62.39 21.86
N PRO A 603 -46.88 61.95 21.91
CA PRO A 603 -47.31 60.71 21.18
C PRO A 603 -48.60 60.79 20.30
N GLN A 604 -49.12 59.61 19.87
CA GLN A 604 -50.49 59.29 19.32
C GLN A 604 -50.67 59.39 17.77
N LYS A 605 -51.62 58.72 17.06
CA LYS A 605 -52.77 57.81 17.40
C LYS A 605 -53.22 56.94 16.16
N LYS A 606 -54.04 55.89 16.42
CA LYS A 606 -55.13 55.18 15.65
C LYS A 606 -55.43 55.55 14.16
N GLY A 607 -56.03 54.71 13.28
CA GLY A 607 -56.59 53.33 13.37
C GLY A 607 -57.81 53.08 12.41
N TRP A 608 -58.47 51.90 12.45
CA TRP A 608 -59.74 51.48 11.73
C TRP A 608 -59.65 51.28 10.18
N PHE A 609 -60.42 50.43 9.43
CA PHE A 609 -61.52 49.42 9.57
C PHE A 609 -61.04 48.02 9.04
N SER A 610 -61.53 46.81 9.35
CA SER A 610 -62.89 46.16 9.50
C SER A 610 -63.62 45.93 8.16
N PHE A 611 -64.27 44.79 7.80
CA PHE A 611 -64.84 43.58 8.47
C PHE A 611 -64.22 42.27 7.86
N GLY A 612 -64.46 40.98 8.16
CA GLY A 612 -65.42 40.11 8.90
C GLY A 612 -65.44 38.73 8.17
N ARG A 613 -65.93 37.54 8.60
CA ARG A 613 -66.66 36.92 9.73
C ARG A 613 -66.31 35.38 9.73
N ALA A 614 -66.17 34.69 10.87
CA ALA A 614 -67.09 33.69 11.50
C ALA A 614 -67.44 32.41 10.68
N ARG A 615 -67.63 31.17 11.22
CA ARG A 615 -68.04 30.69 12.59
C ARG A 615 -67.42 29.31 12.98
N ASN A 616 -67.54 28.94 14.27
CA ASN A 616 -67.39 27.58 14.84
C ASN A 616 -68.75 26.84 14.97
N VAL A 617 -68.77 25.50 15.12
CA VAL A 617 -69.64 24.68 16.02
C VAL A 617 -69.07 23.23 16.17
N PRO A 618 -69.06 22.61 17.37
CA PRO A 618 -68.86 21.15 17.61
C PRO A 618 -70.12 20.42 18.14
N LEU A 619 -70.17 19.06 18.12
CA LEU A 619 -71.04 18.06 18.81
C LEU A 619 -70.93 16.70 18.03
N SER A 620 -71.25 15.46 18.48
CA SER A 620 -71.32 14.82 19.81
C SER A 620 -71.59 13.28 19.73
N SER A 621 -71.00 12.50 20.68
CA SER A 621 -71.49 11.23 21.31
C SER A 621 -72.31 10.16 20.55
N LEU A 622 -71.93 8.86 20.68
CA LEU A 622 -72.84 7.71 20.90
C LEU A 622 -72.10 6.41 21.32
N ARG A 623 -72.82 5.49 21.99
CA ARG A 623 -72.56 4.03 22.26
C ARG A 623 -73.85 3.27 21.80
N PRO A 624 -74.16 1.95 22.03
CA PRO A 624 -73.42 0.85 22.70
C PRO A 624 -73.54 -0.59 22.10
N SER A 625 -72.78 -1.54 22.70
CA SER A 625 -73.16 -2.94 23.09
C SER A 625 -73.32 -4.10 22.08
N LEU A 626 -73.29 -5.33 22.67
CA LEU A 626 -73.61 -6.69 22.17
C LEU A 626 -72.49 -7.45 21.39
N SER A 627 -72.45 -8.80 21.36
CA SER A 627 -72.21 -9.83 22.43
C SER A 627 -72.40 -11.27 21.86
N ILE A 628 -71.94 -12.34 22.56
CA ILE A 628 -72.20 -13.80 22.32
C ILE A 628 -71.30 -14.43 21.20
N ILE A 629 -70.54 -15.56 21.27
CA ILE A 629 -70.45 -16.86 22.03
C ILE A 629 -71.27 -18.02 21.37
N PRO A 630 -70.88 -19.34 21.30
CA PRO A 630 -69.58 -20.07 21.35
C PRO A 630 -69.40 -21.16 20.24
N LEU A 631 -68.29 -21.94 20.30
CA LEU A 631 -68.15 -23.39 19.93
C LEU A 631 -66.68 -23.80 20.25
N THR A 632 -66.19 -24.74 21.09
CA THR A 632 -66.59 -25.95 21.88
C THR A 632 -66.08 -27.30 21.34
N LYS A 633 -65.26 -28.00 22.16
CA LYS A 633 -64.95 -29.47 22.18
C LYS A 633 -64.10 -30.05 21.02
N LEU A 634 -63.37 -31.18 21.13
CA LEU A 634 -63.11 -32.22 22.19
C LEU A 634 -61.56 -32.33 22.47
N MET A 635 -60.94 -33.00 23.48
CA MET A 635 -61.10 -34.33 24.15
C MET A 635 -60.81 -35.54 23.23
N PHE A 636 -60.13 -36.65 23.57
CA PHE A 636 -59.49 -37.27 24.78
C PHE A 636 -57.98 -37.56 24.51
N GLU A 637 -57.03 -37.89 25.40
CA GLU A 637 -56.95 -38.42 26.81
C GLU A 637 -56.93 -39.97 26.99
N HIS A 638 -55.75 -40.54 27.38
CA HIS A 638 -55.49 -41.72 28.26
C HIS A 638 -53.99 -42.15 28.21
N HIS A 639 -53.27 -42.39 29.31
CA HIS A 639 -53.23 -43.54 30.28
C HIS A 639 -52.49 -44.80 29.73
N ASP A 640 -51.65 -45.54 30.50
CA ASP A 640 -51.05 -45.31 31.84
C ASP A 640 -49.69 -46.11 32.03
N PRO A 641 -49.21 -46.68 33.18
CA PRO A 641 -47.76 -46.64 33.50
C PRO A 641 -47.06 -48.01 33.81
N GLU A 642 -45.97 -47.96 34.60
CA GLU A 642 -45.30 -49.03 35.39
C GLU A 642 -44.06 -49.80 34.83
N GLN A 643 -43.31 -50.40 35.78
CA GLN A 643 -42.01 -51.11 35.72
C GLN A 643 -42.09 -52.40 36.60
N PRO A 644 -41.09 -53.32 36.64
CA PRO A 644 -40.00 -53.63 35.69
C PRO A 644 -40.22 -55.02 35.00
N PRO A 645 -39.81 -56.24 35.48
CA PRO A 645 -38.81 -56.70 36.47
C PRO A 645 -37.67 -57.64 35.93
N GLU A 646 -36.50 -57.56 36.59
CA GLU A 646 -35.58 -58.65 37.02
C GLU A 646 -34.98 -59.79 36.13
N LEU A 647 -33.66 -60.04 36.39
CA LEU A 647 -32.89 -61.33 36.37
C LEU A 647 -32.69 -62.06 35.00
N THR A 648 -31.57 -62.74 34.68
CA THR A 648 -30.26 -62.97 35.35
C THR A 648 -29.15 -63.29 34.32
N GLY A 649 -27.87 -63.03 34.62
CA GLY A 649 -26.76 -63.50 33.76
C GLY A 649 -25.31 -63.26 34.27
N SER A 650 -24.73 -64.26 34.94
CA SER A 650 -23.27 -64.57 35.06
C SER A 650 -22.24 -63.40 34.98
N THR A 651 -21.98 -62.62 36.04
CA THR A 651 -21.01 -62.85 37.15
C THR A 651 -19.50 -62.79 36.85
N THR A 652 -18.82 -61.86 37.57
CA THR A 652 -17.42 -61.91 38.13
C THR A 652 -16.21 -62.09 37.20
N THR A 653 -15.18 -61.22 37.12
CA THR A 653 -14.28 -60.55 38.11
C THR A 653 -13.23 -61.45 38.81
N TRP A 654 -12.05 -60.85 39.11
CA TRP A 654 -10.93 -61.26 40.01
C TRP A 654 -9.60 -61.67 39.36
N LYS A 655 -8.51 -61.44 40.15
CA LYS A 655 -7.08 -61.78 39.98
C LYS A 655 -6.23 -60.82 39.13
N SER A 656 -4.98 -60.52 39.51
CA SER A 656 -4.26 -60.81 40.78
C SER A 656 -2.97 -59.98 40.97
N PHE A 657 -2.65 -59.67 42.22
CA PHE A 657 -1.26 -59.45 42.69
C PHE A 657 -0.48 -60.77 42.68
N SER A 658 0.79 -60.75 42.29
CA SER A 658 1.85 -61.57 42.91
C SER A 658 3.27 -61.14 42.52
N ILE A 659 4.19 -61.22 43.47
CA ILE A 659 5.65 -61.03 43.31
C ILE A 659 6.31 -62.42 43.28
N PRO A 660 7.48 -62.58 42.64
CA PRO A 660 8.50 -63.45 43.22
C PRO A 660 9.89 -62.79 43.34
N SER A 661 10.63 -63.17 44.37
CA SER A 661 11.99 -62.69 44.67
C SER A 661 12.99 -63.86 44.74
N ALA A 662 14.04 -63.84 43.91
CA ALA A 662 15.20 -64.76 43.95
C ALA A 662 16.26 -64.34 42.90
N PHE A 663 17.55 -64.71 42.96
CA PHE A 663 18.51 -64.85 44.07
C PHE A 663 19.96 -64.78 43.46
N THR A 664 21.02 -64.67 44.27
CA THR A 664 22.44 -64.43 43.85
C THR A 664 23.24 -65.72 43.51
N PRO A 665 24.36 -65.64 42.77
CA PRO A 665 25.72 -65.45 43.36
C PRO A 665 26.61 -64.46 42.54
N GLU A 666 27.50 -63.62 43.09
CA GLU A 666 28.66 -63.76 44.02
C GLU A 666 30.02 -64.19 43.39
N LYS A 667 30.93 -63.20 43.20
CA LYS A 667 32.41 -63.17 43.45
C LYS A 667 33.01 -61.92 42.75
N GLN A 668 34.10 -61.27 43.19
CA GLN A 668 35.03 -61.53 44.31
C GLN A 668 35.61 -60.21 44.92
N ARG A 669 36.33 -60.30 46.05
CA ARG A 669 36.85 -59.18 46.88
C ARG A 669 38.14 -58.54 46.27
N ARG A 670 38.60 -57.33 46.64
CA ARG A 670 39.28 -56.94 47.91
C ARG A 670 39.46 -55.39 48.08
N PRO A 671 39.85 -54.87 49.27
CA PRO A 671 39.61 -53.47 49.69
C PRO A 671 40.87 -52.62 50.01
N HIS A 672 40.72 -51.31 50.33
CA HIS A 672 41.08 -50.75 51.66
C HIS A 672 40.75 -49.25 51.88
N ARG A 673 40.72 -48.86 53.17
CA ARG A 673 40.64 -47.52 53.79
C ARG A 673 39.32 -46.73 53.64
N THR A 674 38.57 -46.69 54.74
CA THR A 674 37.40 -45.83 54.97
C THR A 674 37.75 -44.67 55.92
N VAL A 675 37.29 -43.46 55.60
CA VAL A 675 37.29 -42.28 56.48
C VAL A 675 35.84 -41.95 56.85
N SER A 676 35.60 -41.36 58.03
CA SER A 676 34.24 -41.17 58.58
C SER A 676 33.35 -40.31 57.69
N LEU A 677 32.40 -40.97 57.01
CA LEU A 677 31.50 -40.37 56.02
C LEU A 677 30.67 -39.20 56.59
N ARG A 678 30.35 -39.22 57.90
CA ARG A 678 29.56 -38.17 58.55
C ARG A 678 30.29 -36.84 58.67
N VAL A 679 31.62 -36.85 58.85
CA VAL A 679 32.44 -35.63 58.91
C VAL A 679 32.73 -35.09 57.51
N PHE A 680 32.96 -36.00 56.55
CA PHE A 680 33.15 -35.61 55.15
C PHE A 680 31.87 -35.01 54.55
N ALA A 681 30.72 -35.65 54.74
CA ALA A 681 29.45 -35.18 54.17
C ALA A 681 29.00 -33.82 54.71
N SER A 682 29.17 -33.53 56.00
CA SER A 682 28.79 -32.23 56.58
C SER A 682 29.68 -31.09 56.09
N SER A 683 31.00 -31.30 56.04
CA SER A 683 31.93 -30.31 55.50
C SER A 683 31.73 -30.10 54.00
N LEU A 684 31.51 -31.18 53.23
CA LEU A 684 31.25 -31.11 51.79
C LEU A 684 29.94 -30.37 51.50
N LEU A 685 28.87 -30.60 52.27
CA LEU A 685 27.60 -29.90 52.07
C LEU A 685 27.74 -28.40 52.32
N CYS A 686 28.41 -27.99 53.40
CA CYS A 686 28.69 -26.57 53.66
C CYS A 686 29.56 -25.94 52.57
N PHE A 687 30.62 -26.64 52.12
CA PHE A 687 31.51 -26.13 51.09
C PHE A 687 30.80 -25.99 49.73
N CYS A 688 29.98 -26.98 49.34
CA CYS A 688 29.17 -26.92 48.12
C CYS A 688 28.11 -25.82 48.15
N VAL A 689 27.45 -25.57 49.29
CA VAL A 689 26.47 -24.47 49.41
C VAL A 689 27.16 -23.11 49.30
N LEU A 690 28.32 -22.91 49.94
CA LEU A 690 29.11 -21.68 49.83
C LEU A 690 29.68 -21.46 48.42
N THR A 691 30.18 -22.51 47.74
CA THR A 691 30.72 -22.37 46.38
C THR A 691 29.64 -22.21 45.31
N LEU A 692 28.44 -22.78 45.49
CA LEU A 692 27.28 -22.47 44.64
C LEU A 692 26.78 -21.04 44.86
N ALA A 693 26.70 -20.58 46.12
CA ALA A 693 26.27 -19.22 46.42
C ALA A 693 27.21 -18.14 45.86
N LEU A 694 28.53 -18.36 45.91
CA LEU A 694 29.52 -17.46 45.32
C LEU A 694 29.65 -17.64 43.80
N GLY A 695 29.60 -18.87 43.30
CA GLY A 695 29.73 -19.18 41.87
C GLY A 695 28.55 -18.72 41.00
N LEU A 696 27.34 -18.62 41.58
CA LEU A 696 26.17 -18.04 40.91
C LEU A 696 26.06 -16.51 41.06
N GLY A 697 26.91 -15.89 41.89
CA GLY A 697 26.86 -14.44 42.17
C GLY A 697 27.84 -13.58 41.37
N LEU A 698 28.88 -14.16 40.77
CA LEU A 698 29.98 -13.43 40.11
C LEU A 698 30.41 -14.16 38.82
N GLY A 699 29.54 -14.19 37.81
CA GLY A 699 29.62 -15.07 36.65
C GLY A 699 30.81 -14.88 35.68
N LEU A 700 32.02 -15.27 36.10
CA LEU A 700 33.24 -15.40 35.29
C LEU A 700 34.01 -16.67 35.71
N GLY A 701 34.63 -17.45 34.82
CA GLY A 701 34.69 -17.29 33.36
C GLY A 701 35.87 -18.00 32.68
N LEU A 702 36.27 -19.21 33.12
CA LEU A 702 37.42 -19.96 32.56
C LEU A 702 37.10 -21.47 32.47
N GLY A 703 37.55 -22.23 31.46
CA GLY A 703 38.36 -21.82 30.31
C GLY A 703 39.10 -22.99 29.64
N LEU A 704 38.40 -24.07 29.24
CA LEU A 704 39.00 -25.24 28.58
C LEU A 704 38.33 -25.57 27.24
N GLY A 705 39.15 -25.85 26.23
CA GLY A 705 38.74 -25.85 24.83
C GLY A 705 37.92 -27.07 24.38
N ARG A 706 36.88 -26.81 23.57
CA ARG A 706 36.06 -27.86 22.94
C ARG A 706 36.55 -28.16 21.52
N ARG A 707 37.03 -29.39 21.28
CA ARG A 707 37.00 -29.99 19.93
C ARG A 707 35.60 -30.57 19.68
N ARG A 708 35.25 -30.70 18.39
CA ARG A 708 33.89 -30.98 17.90
C ARG A 708 33.47 -32.42 18.21
N ASP A 709 32.21 -32.62 18.60
CA ASP A 709 31.21 -33.29 17.75
C ASP A 709 29.76 -33.10 18.25
N ARG A 710 28.77 -33.54 17.47
CA ARG A 710 27.35 -33.13 17.53
C ARG A 710 26.51 -33.88 18.57
N ILE A 711 25.69 -33.18 19.39
CA ILE A 711 24.44 -33.72 19.97
C ILE A 711 23.34 -32.63 20.02
N ALA A 712 22.14 -33.02 19.57
CA ALA A 712 20.78 -32.45 19.71
C ALA A 712 20.56 -30.99 20.20
N ASN A 713 19.85 -30.23 19.37
CA ASN A 713 18.99 -29.13 19.83
C ASN A 713 17.77 -29.70 20.58
N ALA A 714 17.21 -28.97 21.54
CA ALA A 714 15.80 -29.13 21.86
C ALA A 714 14.96 -28.57 20.69
N PRO A 715 13.82 -29.18 20.32
CA PRO A 715 13.02 -28.70 19.20
C PRO A 715 12.43 -27.31 19.52
N PRO A 716 12.20 -26.47 18.49
CA PRO A 716 11.42 -25.24 18.66
C PRO A 716 10.00 -25.57 19.15
N PRO A 717 9.29 -24.64 19.81
CA PRO A 717 7.85 -24.79 20.02
C PRO A 717 7.19 -25.00 18.65
N SER A 718 6.26 -25.96 18.56
CA SER A 718 5.60 -26.30 17.30
C SER A 718 4.94 -25.06 16.68
N LEU A 719 5.20 -24.84 15.40
CA LEU A 719 4.78 -23.63 14.70
C LEU A 719 3.25 -23.63 14.54
N ASN A 720 2.53 -22.99 15.46
CA ASN A 720 1.07 -22.95 15.38
C ASN A 720 0.63 -21.98 14.27
N TYR A 721 0.10 -22.54 13.17
CA TYR A 721 -0.38 -21.84 11.98
C TYR A 721 -1.45 -20.78 12.29
N SER A 722 -2.26 -21.00 13.33
CA SER A 722 -3.25 -20.04 13.83
C SER A 722 -2.61 -18.75 14.35
N TYR A 723 -1.51 -18.87 15.10
CA TYR A 723 -0.79 -17.71 15.63
C TYR A 723 0.01 -16.94 14.56
N TYR A 724 0.51 -17.63 13.53
CA TYR A 724 1.39 -17.03 12.53
C TYR A 724 0.66 -16.50 11.28
N TYR A 725 -0.46 -17.11 10.90
CA TYR A 725 -1.20 -16.80 9.66
C TYR A 725 -2.70 -16.58 9.84
N GLY A 726 -3.25 -16.74 11.06
CA GLY A 726 -4.68 -16.56 11.33
C GLY A 726 -5.58 -17.66 10.77
N ILE A 727 -5.00 -18.82 10.43
CA ILE A 727 -5.72 -20.01 9.97
C ILE A 727 -6.37 -20.68 11.18
N LEU A 728 -7.68 -20.94 11.16
CA LEU A 728 -8.35 -21.66 12.25
C LEU A 728 -7.77 -23.08 12.41
N GLU A 729 -7.51 -23.52 13.64
CA GLU A 729 -6.98 -24.86 13.93
C GLU A 729 -8.00 -25.98 13.61
N ASP A 730 -9.30 -25.69 13.70
CA ASP A 730 -10.41 -26.65 13.55
C ASP A 730 -11.16 -26.50 12.21
N LEU A 731 -10.46 -26.37 11.08
CA LEU A 731 -11.11 -26.32 9.74
C LEU A 731 -11.56 -27.72 9.27
N GLU A 732 -12.81 -27.86 8.83
CA GLU A 732 -13.31 -29.08 8.18
C GLU A 732 -12.55 -29.34 6.87
N SER A 733 -12.20 -30.61 6.61
CA SER A 733 -11.58 -31.01 5.34
C SER A 733 -12.62 -31.48 4.33
N VAL A 734 -12.75 -30.76 3.23
CA VAL A 734 -13.64 -31.09 2.10
C VAL A 734 -12.91 -32.05 1.14
N PRO A 735 -13.48 -33.23 0.83
CA PRO A 735 -12.92 -34.15 -0.16
C PRO A 735 -13.15 -33.65 -1.60
N ILE A 736 -12.30 -34.07 -2.54
CA ILE A 736 -12.30 -33.57 -3.92
C ILE A 736 -13.63 -33.84 -4.66
N GLU A 737 -14.35 -34.91 -4.30
CA GLU A 737 -15.69 -35.26 -4.80
C GLU A 737 -16.80 -34.26 -4.40
N ARG A 738 -16.56 -33.42 -3.38
CA ARG A 738 -17.46 -32.32 -2.98
C ARG A 738 -16.94 -30.94 -3.38
N LEU A 739 -15.63 -30.83 -3.68
CA LEU A 739 -14.97 -29.57 -4.01
C LEU A 739 -15.33 -29.09 -5.43
N VAL A 740 -15.58 -30.01 -6.37
CA VAL A 740 -15.89 -29.67 -7.76
C VAL A 740 -17.18 -30.37 -8.18
N ASN A 741 -18.24 -29.60 -8.48
CA ASN A 741 -19.46 -30.18 -9.03
C ASN A 741 -19.36 -30.32 -10.56
N ALA A 742 -19.15 -31.56 -11.02
CA ALA A 742 -19.04 -31.86 -12.45
C ALA A 742 -20.33 -31.55 -13.23
N THR A 743 -21.54 -31.75 -12.68
CA THR A 743 -22.78 -31.54 -13.45
C THR A 743 -23.06 -30.06 -13.74
N GLU A 744 -22.67 -29.17 -12.83
CA GLU A 744 -22.75 -27.72 -13.04
C GLU A 744 -21.70 -27.24 -14.06
N LEU A 745 -20.50 -27.83 -14.07
CA LEU A 745 -19.46 -27.49 -15.05
C LEU A 745 -19.72 -28.09 -16.45
N ASP A 746 -20.36 -29.25 -16.52
CA ASP A 746 -20.80 -29.89 -17.76
C ASP A 746 -22.15 -29.38 -18.29
N LEU A 747 -22.75 -28.37 -17.64
CA LEU A 747 -24.04 -27.77 -17.98
C LEU A 747 -25.21 -28.77 -18.10
N ASP A 748 -25.08 -29.96 -17.51
CA ASP A 748 -26.14 -30.98 -17.39
C ASP A 748 -27.05 -30.67 -16.19
N THR A 749 -27.60 -29.45 -16.19
CA THR A 749 -28.47 -28.91 -15.12
C THR A 749 -29.96 -29.14 -15.39
N GLY A 750 -30.32 -29.50 -16.62
CA GLY A 750 -31.71 -29.58 -17.09
C GLY A 750 -32.39 -28.20 -17.25
N PHE A 751 -31.61 -27.11 -17.38
CA PHE A 751 -32.12 -25.75 -17.43
C PHE A 751 -32.96 -25.46 -18.69
N SER A 752 -34.08 -24.74 -18.52
CA SER A 752 -34.96 -24.32 -19.63
C SER A 752 -34.52 -22.99 -20.26
N VAL A 753 -33.90 -23.08 -21.45
CA VAL A 753 -33.72 -21.92 -22.33
C VAL A 753 -35.08 -21.51 -22.89
N GLU A 754 -35.58 -20.33 -22.50
CA GLU A 754 -36.90 -19.83 -22.87
C GLU A 754 -36.80 -18.55 -23.71
N GLY A 755 -37.71 -18.41 -24.68
CA GLY A 755 -37.85 -17.26 -25.59
C GLY A 755 -37.78 -15.89 -24.89
N ALA A 756 -37.28 -14.85 -25.57
CA ALA A 756 -37.24 -13.49 -25.00
C ALA A 756 -38.64 -12.88 -24.72
N GLY A 757 -39.71 -13.51 -25.23
CA GLY A 757 -41.11 -13.25 -24.86
C GLY A 757 -41.64 -14.11 -23.69
N GLY A 758 -40.78 -14.93 -23.08
CA GLY A 758 -41.09 -15.79 -21.93
C GLY A 758 -41.30 -15.00 -20.64
N ARG A 759 -41.74 -15.71 -19.60
CA ARG A 759 -42.06 -15.09 -18.30
C ARG A 759 -40.77 -14.87 -17.50
N GLN A 760 -40.19 -13.68 -17.65
CA GLN A 760 -39.07 -13.13 -16.86
C GLN A 760 -39.03 -13.72 -15.44
N ALA A 761 -38.07 -14.58 -15.18
CA ALA A 761 -37.94 -15.33 -13.95
C ALA A 761 -37.07 -14.58 -12.94
N VAL A 762 -37.17 -14.99 -11.67
CA VAL A 762 -36.16 -14.68 -10.66
C VAL A 762 -35.37 -15.96 -10.43
N ARG A 763 -34.08 -15.95 -10.79
CA ARG A 763 -33.14 -17.05 -10.53
C ARG A 763 -32.49 -16.78 -9.19
N GLU A 764 -32.84 -17.56 -8.17
CA GLU A 764 -32.51 -17.28 -6.77
C GLU A 764 -31.50 -18.30 -6.21
N TYR A 765 -30.34 -17.79 -5.80
CA TYR A 765 -29.19 -18.58 -5.34
C TYR A 765 -28.83 -18.23 -3.89
N VAL A 766 -28.23 -19.19 -3.17
CA VAL A 766 -27.71 -18.99 -1.81
C VAL A 766 -26.24 -19.39 -1.79
N PHE A 767 -25.38 -18.44 -1.42
CA PHE A 767 -23.92 -18.60 -1.36
C PHE A 767 -23.48 -18.56 0.11
N ASN A 768 -23.26 -19.73 0.71
CA ASN A 768 -22.68 -19.84 2.04
C ASN A 768 -21.15 -19.82 1.92
N VAL A 769 -20.53 -18.71 2.30
CA VAL A 769 -19.07 -18.51 2.23
C VAL A 769 -18.42 -19.00 3.52
N SER A 770 -17.59 -20.03 3.44
CA SER A 770 -16.91 -20.63 4.60
C SER A 770 -15.42 -20.86 4.33
N GLN A 771 -14.65 -21.09 5.41
CA GLN A 771 -13.26 -21.57 5.33
C GLN A 771 -13.24 -23.08 5.55
N ALA A 772 -12.35 -23.77 4.86
CA ALA A 772 -12.17 -25.23 4.93
C ALA A 772 -10.74 -25.62 4.54
N LEU A 773 -10.32 -26.85 4.83
CA LEU A 773 -9.18 -27.50 4.17
C LEU A 773 -9.68 -28.19 2.91
N ALA A 774 -8.91 -28.13 1.82
CA ALA A 774 -9.20 -28.83 0.57
C ALA A 774 -7.90 -29.11 -0.21
N ALA A 775 -7.94 -30.07 -1.13
CA ALA A 775 -6.76 -30.56 -1.85
C ALA A 775 -6.99 -30.59 -3.38
N PRO A 776 -7.10 -29.43 -4.05
CA PRO A 776 -7.47 -29.33 -5.47
C PRO A 776 -6.48 -30.03 -6.42
N ASP A 777 -5.17 -29.91 -6.13
CA ASP A 777 -4.11 -30.64 -6.83
C ASP A 777 -3.56 -31.84 -6.02
N GLY A 778 -4.26 -32.22 -4.96
CA GLY A 778 -3.81 -33.23 -4.01
C GLY A 778 -3.00 -32.70 -2.82
N PHE A 779 -2.55 -31.43 -2.81
CA PHE A 779 -1.93 -30.82 -1.63
C PHE A 779 -3.01 -30.18 -0.73
N GLN A 780 -3.17 -30.67 0.50
CA GLN A 780 -4.15 -30.12 1.44
C GLN A 780 -3.75 -28.71 1.90
N LYS A 781 -4.48 -27.70 1.40
CA LYS A 781 -4.34 -26.28 1.75
C LYS A 781 -5.62 -25.73 2.39
N PRO A 782 -5.54 -24.63 3.17
CA PRO A 782 -6.73 -23.90 3.59
C PRO A 782 -7.27 -23.05 2.43
N MET A 783 -8.60 -23.04 2.27
CA MET A 783 -9.32 -22.37 1.19
C MET A 783 -10.50 -21.54 1.73
N ILE A 784 -11.13 -20.77 0.85
CA ILE A 784 -12.40 -20.07 1.07
C ILE A 784 -13.35 -20.58 -0.02
N LEU A 785 -14.41 -21.28 0.40
CA LEU A 785 -15.30 -22.02 -0.50
C LEU A 785 -16.71 -21.42 -0.47
N VAL A 786 -17.46 -21.61 -1.55
CA VAL A 786 -18.89 -21.28 -1.60
C VAL A 786 -19.67 -22.58 -1.66
N ASN A 787 -20.54 -22.81 -0.67
CA ASN A 787 -21.27 -24.08 -0.51
C ASN A 787 -20.37 -25.33 -0.49
N GLY A 788 -19.09 -25.17 -0.09
CA GLY A 788 -18.08 -26.24 -0.10
C GLY A 788 -17.36 -26.47 -1.44
N GLN A 789 -17.62 -25.65 -2.46
CA GLN A 789 -17.10 -25.82 -3.83
C GLN A 789 -16.05 -24.76 -4.22
N SER A 790 -15.12 -25.14 -5.13
CA SER A 790 -14.11 -24.31 -5.81
C SER A 790 -13.61 -25.04 -7.09
N PRO A 791 -14.04 -24.67 -8.31
CA PRO A 791 -14.94 -23.57 -8.65
C PRO A 791 -16.29 -23.69 -7.92
N GLY A 792 -16.78 -22.55 -7.44
CA GLY A 792 -18.07 -22.46 -6.76
C GLY A 792 -19.26 -22.56 -7.70
N PRO A 793 -20.49 -22.56 -7.15
CA PRO A 793 -21.70 -22.87 -7.90
C PRO A 793 -21.96 -22.00 -9.13
N LEU A 794 -22.52 -22.63 -10.16
CA LEU A 794 -23.00 -22.00 -11.38
C LEU A 794 -24.20 -21.09 -11.10
N ILE A 795 -24.15 -19.88 -11.69
CA ILE A 795 -25.34 -19.06 -11.90
C ILE A 795 -25.77 -19.22 -13.35
N GLU A 796 -27.04 -19.59 -13.56
CA GLU A 796 -27.61 -19.89 -14.87
C GLU A 796 -28.91 -19.10 -15.06
N ALA A 797 -29.01 -18.34 -16.15
CA ALA A 797 -30.13 -17.43 -16.37
C ALA A 797 -30.42 -17.24 -17.87
N ASN A 798 -31.68 -16.93 -18.21
CA ASN A 798 -32.00 -16.47 -19.56
C ASN A 798 -31.79 -14.96 -19.69
N THR A 799 -31.50 -14.51 -20.92
CA THR A 799 -31.45 -13.09 -21.29
C THR A 799 -32.76 -12.40 -20.91
N GLY A 800 -32.71 -11.49 -19.93
CA GLY A 800 -33.89 -10.78 -19.44
C GLY A 800 -34.36 -11.17 -18.04
N ASP A 801 -33.86 -12.28 -17.46
CA ASP A 801 -34.16 -12.72 -16.10
C ASP A 801 -33.55 -11.79 -15.02
N THR A 802 -34.05 -11.92 -13.79
CA THR A 802 -33.47 -11.29 -12.60
C THR A 802 -32.67 -12.32 -11.81
N VAL A 803 -31.37 -12.11 -11.70
CA VAL A 803 -30.49 -12.93 -10.85
C VAL A 803 -30.51 -12.34 -9.44
N ARG A 804 -30.79 -13.18 -8.44
CA ARG A 804 -30.70 -12.84 -7.02
C ARG A 804 -29.79 -13.82 -6.30
N VAL A 805 -28.81 -13.31 -5.57
CA VAL A 805 -27.86 -14.14 -4.81
C VAL A 805 -27.80 -13.68 -3.35
N HIS A 806 -28.21 -14.57 -2.45
CA HIS A 806 -28.10 -14.37 -1.00
C HIS A 806 -26.73 -14.85 -0.53
N VAL A 807 -25.78 -13.92 -0.39
CA VAL A 807 -24.42 -14.21 0.07
C VAL A 807 -24.40 -14.14 1.59
N ASN A 808 -24.22 -15.29 2.24
CA ASN A 808 -24.06 -15.44 3.68
C ASN A 808 -22.57 -15.60 4.01
N ASN A 809 -21.98 -14.63 4.71
CA ASN A 809 -20.60 -14.74 5.17
C ASN A 809 -20.55 -15.52 6.49
N LEU A 810 -20.15 -16.79 6.43
CA LEU A 810 -20.02 -17.69 7.57
C LEU A 810 -18.57 -17.79 8.09
N MET A 811 -17.62 -17.06 7.48
CA MET A 811 -16.23 -16.98 7.97
C MET A 811 -16.18 -16.27 9.33
N ALA A 812 -15.31 -16.72 10.22
CA ALA A 812 -15.27 -16.22 11.60
C ALA A 812 -14.66 -14.80 11.73
N THR A 813 -13.73 -14.43 10.84
CA THR A 813 -12.86 -13.26 11.02
C THR A 813 -12.83 -12.31 9.83
N TRP A 814 -13.07 -12.80 8.61
CA TRP A 814 -12.89 -12.03 7.37
C TRP A 814 -14.21 -11.54 6.79
N SER A 815 -14.18 -10.36 6.16
CA SER A 815 -15.29 -9.87 5.32
C SER A 815 -15.14 -10.41 3.89
N THR A 816 -16.21 -10.31 3.09
CA THR A 816 -16.16 -10.61 1.65
C THR A 816 -17.11 -9.71 0.86
N THR A 817 -16.97 -9.69 -0.47
CA THR A 817 -17.96 -9.15 -1.43
C THR A 817 -17.86 -9.96 -2.72
N ILE A 818 -18.98 -10.23 -3.39
CA ILE A 818 -19.00 -10.95 -4.68
C ILE A 818 -19.27 -9.97 -5.81
N HIS A 819 -18.38 -9.93 -6.80
CA HIS A 819 -18.53 -9.20 -8.07
C HIS A 819 -19.01 -10.14 -9.18
N TRP A 820 -19.69 -9.56 -10.17
CA TRP A 820 -20.33 -10.25 -11.29
C TRP A 820 -19.61 -9.86 -12.57
N HIS A 821 -18.49 -10.53 -12.83
CA HIS A 821 -17.49 -10.11 -13.81
C HIS A 821 -18.05 -10.06 -15.23
N GLY A 822 -17.99 -8.88 -15.83
CA GLY A 822 -18.51 -8.61 -17.17
C GLY A 822 -20.02 -8.29 -17.23
N ILE A 823 -20.76 -8.31 -16.11
CA ILE A 823 -22.16 -7.88 -16.08
C ILE A 823 -22.24 -6.34 -16.08
N ASP A 824 -22.99 -5.74 -17.02
CA ASP A 824 -23.06 -4.28 -17.24
C ASP A 824 -23.65 -3.48 -16.05
N GLN A 825 -24.28 -4.15 -15.08
CA GLN A 825 -24.98 -3.59 -13.92
C GLN A 825 -25.91 -2.40 -14.24
N LYS A 826 -26.64 -2.50 -15.36
CA LYS A 826 -27.56 -1.46 -15.90
C LYS A 826 -28.64 -1.07 -14.89
N GLY A 827 -28.45 0.07 -14.22
CA GLY A 827 -29.35 0.57 -13.16
C GLY A 827 -29.14 -0.08 -11.78
N THR A 828 -28.20 -1.02 -11.67
CA THR A 828 -27.98 -1.87 -10.50
C THR A 828 -26.56 -1.75 -9.93
N THR A 829 -25.76 -0.75 -10.33
CA THR A 829 -24.35 -0.52 -9.94
C THR A 829 -24.03 -0.62 -8.44
N ARG A 830 -25.01 -0.47 -7.54
CA ARG A 830 -24.88 -0.73 -6.09
C ARG A 830 -24.77 -2.22 -5.70
N MET A 831 -25.03 -3.13 -6.66
CA MET A 831 -24.95 -4.59 -6.53
C MET A 831 -23.71 -5.16 -7.23
N ASP A 832 -22.80 -4.29 -7.66
CA ASP A 832 -21.61 -4.64 -8.44
C ASP A 832 -20.51 -5.34 -7.61
N GLY A 833 -20.59 -5.35 -6.27
CA GLY A 833 -19.67 -6.16 -5.45
C GLY A 833 -18.30 -5.57 -5.18
N VAL A 834 -17.93 -4.43 -5.77
CA VAL A 834 -16.61 -3.82 -5.60
C VAL A 834 -16.51 -3.09 -4.25
N MET A 835 -15.70 -3.66 -3.35
CA MET A 835 -15.55 -3.16 -1.98
C MET A 835 -14.91 -1.77 -1.97
N GLY A 836 -15.56 -0.82 -1.29
CA GLY A 836 -15.14 0.58 -1.21
C GLY A 836 -15.63 1.47 -2.38
N VAL A 837 -16.28 0.89 -3.41
CA VAL A 837 -16.82 1.63 -4.56
C VAL A 837 -18.34 1.51 -4.61
N SER A 838 -18.88 0.32 -4.87
CA SER A 838 -20.32 0.07 -4.95
C SER A 838 -20.93 -0.33 -3.61
N GLN A 839 -20.15 -0.93 -2.70
CA GLN A 839 -20.60 -1.35 -1.38
C GLN A 839 -19.46 -1.48 -0.35
N CYS A 840 -19.83 -1.70 0.92
CA CYS A 840 -18.92 -2.18 1.95
C CYS A 840 -18.77 -3.72 1.91
N GLY A 841 -17.73 -4.24 2.57
CA GLY A 841 -17.58 -5.68 2.83
C GLY A 841 -18.72 -6.23 3.69
N ILE A 842 -19.22 -7.42 3.33
CA ILE A 842 -20.16 -8.22 4.11
C ILE A 842 -19.42 -8.75 5.34
N PRO A 843 -19.75 -8.33 6.57
CA PRO A 843 -19.00 -8.73 7.77
C PRO A 843 -19.19 -10.23 8.12
N PRO A 844 -18.29 -10.82 8.93
CA PRO A 844 -18.51 -12.10 9.58
C PRO A 844 -19.91 -12.25 10.19
N GLY A 845 -20.57 -13.38 9.96
CA GLY A 845 -21.90 -13.69 10.49
C GLY A 845 -23.01 -12.78 9.95
N ARG A 846 -22.83 -12.19 8.75
CA ARG A 846 -23.82 -11.32 8.09
C ARG A 846 -24.05 -11.74 6.65
N SER A 847 -25.18 -11.30 6.12
CA SER A 847 -25.60 -11.61 4.75
C SER A 847 -25.88 -10.35 3.94
N PHE A 848 -25.77 -10.45 2.63
CA PHE A 848 -26.21 -9.43 1.69
C PHE A 848 -26.86 -10.09 0.47
N THR A 849 -28.01 -9.57 0.04
CA THR A 849 -28.73 -10.04 -1.14
C THR A 849 -28.40 -9.14 -2.32
N TYR A 850 -27.65 -9.70 -3.27
CA TYR A 850 -27.46 -9.10 -4.58
C TYR A 850 -28.71 -9.36 -5.43
N GLU A 851 -29.19 -8.36 -6.16
CA GLU A 851 -30.31 -8.50 -7.08
C GLU A 851 -30.11 -7.59 -8.30
N PHE A 852 -29.89 -8.19 -9.47
CA PHE A 852 -29.72 -7.46 -10.71
C PHE A 852 -30.43 -8.16 -11.87
N ARG A 853 -30.78 -7.38 -12.90
CA ARG A 853 -31.45 -7.90 -14.09
C ARG A 853 -30.45 -8.04 -15.24
N VAL A 854 -30.49 -9.19 -15.91
CA VAL A 854 -29.78 -9.43 -17.16
C VAL A 854 -30.42 -8.57 -18.25
N ILE A 855 -29.69 -7.59 -18.79
CA ILE A 855 -30.22 -6.64 -19.78
C ILE A 855 -29.23 -6.55 -20.96
N ASP A 856 -29.67 -7.05 -22.13
CA ASP A 856 -28.90 -7.14 -23.38
C ASP A 856 -27.56 -7.92 -23.30
N GLN A 857 -27.43 -8.89 -22.39
CA GLN A 857 -26.23 -9.73 -22.23
C GLN A 857 -26.58 -11.21 -22.32
N ARG A 858 -25.64 -12.00 -22.86
CA ARG A 858 -25.69 -13.46 -23.05
C ARG A 858 -24.25 -14.00 -23.12
N GLY A 859 -24.06 -15.32 -23.11
CA GLY A 859 -22.75 -15.96 -23.16
C GLY A 859 -22.12 -16.13 -21.77
N THR A 860 -20.78 -16.06 -21.74
CA THR A 860 -19.94 -16.61 -20.67
C THR A 860 -19.34 -15.52 -19.78
N PHE A 861 -19.69 -15.59 -18.50
CA PHE A 861 -19.25 -14.68 -17.45
C PHE A 861 -18.82 -15.50 -16.22
N TRP A 862 -18.36 -14.81 -15.17
CA TRP A 862 -17.98 -15.45 -13.91
C TRP A 862 -18.26 -14.51 -12.73
N TRP A 863 -18.35 -15.07 -11.54
CA TRP A 863 -18.39 -14.32 -10.29
C TRP A 863 -17.14 -14.62 -9.47
N HIS A 864 -16.68 -13.66 -8.69
CA HIS A 864 -15.52 -13.85 -7.80
C HIS A 864 -15.56 -12.90 -6.61
N ALA A 865 -14.80 -13.22 -5.56
CA ALA A 865 -14.60 -12.27 -4.48
C ALA A 865 -13.85 -11.03 -4.97
N HIS A 866 -14.33 -9.83 -4.60
CA HIS A 866 -13.74 -8.55 -4.98
C HIS A 866 -13.26 -7.74 -3.76
N LEU A 867 -12.76 -8.48 -2.76
CA LEU A 867 -12.12 -7.96 -1.55
C LEU A 867 -10.68 -8.44 -1.52
N SER A 868 -9.71 -7.53 -1.65
CA SER A 868 -8.28 -7.88 -1.70
C SER A 868 -8.00 -8.96 -2.78
N VAL A 869 -7.10 -9.91 -2.51
CA VAL A 869 -6.80 -11.08 -3.36
C VAL A 869 -7.67 -12.31 -3.07
N GLN A 870 -8.79 -12.16 -2.34
CA GLN A 870 -9.52 -13.27 -1.72
C GLN A 870 -9.97 -14.38 -2.69
N TYR A 871 -10.17 -14.10 -3.99
CA TYR A 871 -10.60 -15.12 -4.96
C TYR A 871 -9.53 -16.18 -5.27
N SER A 872 -8.23 -15.88 -5.11
CA SER A 872 -7.15 -16.88 -5.27
C SER A 872 -7.19 -18.00 -4.21
N ASP A 873 -8.01 -17.82 -3.17
CA ASP A 873 -8.23 -18.81 -2.11
C ASP A 873 -9.42 -19.75 -2.39
N GLY A 874 -10.10 -19.62 -3.55
CA GLY A 874 -11.14 -20.56 -4.03
C GLY A 874 -12.54 -19.94 -4.27
N ILE A 875 -12.74 -18.67 -3.91
CA ILE A 875 -14.05 -18.01 -3.98
C ILE A 875 -14.26 -17.30 -5.34
N TYR A 876 -14.50 -18.13 -6.36
CA TYR A 876 -14.93 -17.78 -7.71
C TYR A 876 -15.83 -18.90 -8.28
N GLY A 877 -16.63 -18.61 -9.30
CA GLY A 877 -17.47 -19.60 -9.99
C GLY A 877 -18.12 -19.04 -11.27
N PRO A 878 -18.80 -19.86 -12.08
CA PRO A 878 -19.26 -19.44 -13.40
C PRO A 878 -20.60 -18.71 -13.36
N ILE A 879 -20.84 -17.89 -14.39
CA ILE A 879 -22.15 -17.35 -14.74
C ILE A 879 -22.38 -17.65 -16.24
N VAL A 880 -23.38 -18.45 -16.57
CA VAL A 880 -23.81 -18.66 -17.96
C VAL A 880 -25.15 -17.97 -18.18
N ILE A 881 -25.23 -17.16 -19.24
CA ILE A 881 -26.45 -16.44 -19.60
C ILE A 881 -26.89 -16.88 -20.99
N HIS A 882 -27.94 -17.69 -21.03
CA HIS A 882 -28.49 -18.21 -22.28
C HIS A 882 -29.28 -17.15 -23.05
N ASP A 883 -29.33 -17.30 -24.37
CA ASP A 883 -30.27 -16.59 -25.23
C ASP A 883 -30.96 -17.60 -26.15
N PRO A 884 -32.30 -17.70 -26.16
CA PRO A 884 -33.04 -18.49 -27.14
C PRO A 884 -32.76 -18.07 -28.60
N ASP A 885 -32.32 -16.81 -28.82
CA ASP A 885 -31.95 -16.28 -30.12
C ASP A 885 -30.40 -16.20 -30.27
N GLU A 886 -29.61 -17.07 -29.62
CA GLU A 886 -28.13 -17.09 -29.74
C GLU A 886 -27.67 -17.37 -31.18
N LEU A 887 -26.62 -16.66 -31.62
CA LEU A 887 -26.05 -16.75 -32.96
C LEU A 887 -24.80 -17.63 -33.05
N VAL A 888 -24.41 -18.25 -31.93
CA VAL A 888 -23.38 -19.30 -31.88
C VAL A 888 -23.94 -20.55 -32.56
N PRO A 889 -23.14 -21.31 -33.34
CA PRO A 889 -23.59 -22.57 -33.94
C PRO A 889 -24.11 -23.57 -32.90
N GLU A 890 -25.17 -24.30 -33.24
CA GLU A 890 -25.67 -25.41 -32.41
C GLU A 890 -24.55 -26.43 -32.13
N THR A 891 -24.50 -26.94 -30.91
CA THR A 891 -23.54 -27.97 -30.47
C THR A 891 -24.24 -29.07 -29.68
N ASP A 892 -23.73 -30.30 -29.76
CA ASP A 892 -24.30 -31.48 -29.09
C ASP A 892 -24.13 -31.45 -27.55
N ALA A 893 -23.17 -30.67 -27.04
CA ALA A 893 -22.95 -30.41 -25.61
C ALA A 893 -22.20 -29.09 -25.37
N GLU A 894 -22.37 -28.51 -24.19
CA GLU A 894 -21.56 -27.39 -23.69
C GLU A 894 -20.83 -27.78 -22.41
N LYS A 895 -19.61 -27.27 -22.19
CA LYS A 895 -18.80 -27.53 -20.98
C LYS A 895 -18.02 -26.27 -20.57
N ILE A 896 -17.96 -25.97 -19.28
CA ILE A 896 -17.21 -24.86 -18.71
C ILE A 896 -15.79 -25.35 -18.37
N ILE A 897 -14.76 -24.58 -18.72
CA ILE A 897 -13.37 -24.89 -18.34
C ILE A 897 -12.72 -23.66 -17.69
N PHE A 898 -12.53 -23.74 -16.37
CA PHE A 898 -11.69 -22.82 -15.61
C PHE A 898 -10.21 -23.15 -15.77
N LEU A 899 -9.43 -22.10 -16.00
CA LEU A 899 -7.97 -22.07 -15.98
C LEU A 899 -7.56 -21.21 -14.77
N SER A 900 -6.76 -21.73 -13.83
CA SER A 900 -6.35 -20.95 -12.65
C SER A 900 -5.01 -21.39 -12.06
N ASP A 901 -4.22 -20.43 -11.59
CA ASP A 901 -3.08 -20.66 -10.70
C ASP A 901 -3.52 -21.17 -9.31
N VAL A 902 -2.69 -21.99 -8.67
CA VAL A 902 -2.91 -22.41 -7.27
C VAL A 902 -1.66 -22.25 -6.41
N TYR A 903 -1.89 -21.60 -5.27
CA TYR A 903 -0.92 -21.37 -4.22
C TYR A 903 -1.29 -22.25 -3.03
N HIS A 904 -0.36 -23.01 -2.47
CA HIS A 904 -0.60 -23.85 -1.30
C HIS A 904 -0.74 -23.03 0.00
N THR A 905 -0.34 -21.76 -0.03
CA THR A 905 -0.54 -20.76 1.04
C THR A 905 -1.75 -19.86 0.74
N TYR A 906 -2.42 -19.36 1.79
CA TYR A 906 -3.47 -18.33 1.65
C TYR A 906 -2.93 -17.04 0.98
N GLY A 907 -3.67 -16.50 0.01
CA GLY A 907 -3.32 -15.32 -0.76
C GLY A 907 -3.10 -14.06 0.10
N SER A 908 -3.81 -13.94 1.22
CA SER A 908 -3.61 -12.84 2.19
C SER A 908 -2.20 -12.79 2.79
N VAL A 909 -1.56 -13.95 3.01
CA VAL A 909 -0.19 -14.08 3.50
C VAL A 909 0.80 -13.73 2.39
N LEU A 910 0.53 -14.18 1.16
CA LEU A 910 1.37 -13.91 0.00
C LEU A 910 1.35 -12.44 -0.38
N LEU A 911 0.19 -11.77 -0.30
CA LEU A 911 0.06 -10.33 -0.45
C LEU A 911 0.87 -9.57 0.61
N ALA A 912 0.87 -10.03 1.87
CA ALA A 912 1.70 -9.43 2.92
C ALA A 912 3.21 -9.60 2.66
N SER A 913 3.63 -10.71 2.04
CA SER A 913 5.02 -10.90 1.59
C SER A 913 5.37 -10.09 0.34
N TYR A 914 4.43 -9.90 -0.59
CA TYR A 914 4.61 -9.14 -1.83
C TYR A 914 4.75 -7.63 -1.56
N LEU A 915 3.94 -7.10 -0.63
CA LEU A 915 3.97 -5.69 -0.20
C LEU A 915 5.12 -5.37 0.78
N ASN A 916 5.96 -6.35 1.11
CA ASN A 916 7.12 -6.15 1.99
C ASN A 916 8.29 -5.50 1.22
N PRO A 917 8.99 -4.49 1.79
CA PRO A 917 10.23 -3.96 1.23
C PRO A 917 11.32 -5.00 0.92
N THR A 918 11.29 -6.16 1.58
CA THR A 918 12.08 -7.34 1.23
C THR A 918 11.15 -8.54 1.01
N SER A 919 11.06 -9.04 -0.23
CA SER A 919 10.31 -10.27 -0.52
C SER A 919 11.00 -11.50 0.08
N LYS A 920 10.22 -12.45 0.64
CA LYS A 920 10.72 -13.79 1.03
C LYS A 920 11.43 -14.50 -0.13
N TRP A 921 10.99 -14.22 -1.36
CA TRP A 921 11.35 -14.90 -2.59
C TRP A 921 12.59 -14.30 -3.28
N VAL A 922 12.76 -12.98 -3.16
CA VAL A 922 13.91 -12.24 -3.67
C VAL A 922 14.38 -11.27 -2.56
N PRO A 923 15.40 -11.63 -1.76
CA PRO A 923 15.75 -10.92 -0.52
C PRO A 923 16.19 -9.44 -0.65
N PHE A 924 16.30 -8.91 -1.87
CA PHE A 924 16.77 -7.57 -2.18
C PHE A 924 15.85 -6.79 -3.14
N GLU A 925 14.67 -7.33 -3.50
CA GLU A 925 13.74 -6.70 -4.42
C GLU A 925 12.30 -6.73 -3.87
N SER A 926 11.65 -5.56 -3.85
CA SER A 926 10.30 -5.34 -3.33
C SER A 926 9.27 -5.45 -4.45
N GLY A 927 8.12 -6.10 -4.21
CA GLY A 927 7.07 -6.23 -5.22
C GLY A 927 7.44 -7.15 -6.37
N VAL A 928 8.10 -8.28 -6.08
CA VAL A 928 8.25 -9.41 -6.99
C VAL A 928 7.09 -10.37 -6.73
N GLU A 929 6.25 -10.59 -7.75
CA GLU A 929 5.08 -11.47 -7.70
C GLU A 929 5.50 -12.93 -7.36
N PRO A 930 4.80 -13.61 -6.43
CA PRO A 930 5.08 -15.02 -6.15
C PRO A 930 4.59 -15.89 -7.31
N LEU A 931 5.45 -16.76 -7.83
CA LEU A 931 5.03 -17.87 -8.69
C LEU A 931 4.15 -18.84 -7.87
N PRO A 932 3.10 -19.44 -8.48
CA PRO A 932 2.27 -20.45 -7.82
C PRO A 932 3.03 -21.77 -7.63
N ASP A 933 2.48 -22.65 -6.80
CA ASP A 933 3.02 -24.00 -6.61
C ASP A 933 2.59 -24.96 -7.73
N ASN A 934 1.40 -24.73 -8.31
CA ASN A 934 0.85 -25.55 -9.39
C ASN A 934 -0.20 -24.74 -10.20
N LEU A 935 -0.81 -25.39 -11.19
CA LEU A 935 -1.87 -24.87 -12.05
C LEU A 935 -3.06 -25.84 -12.02
N LEU A 936 -4.29 -25.36 -12.27
CA LEU A 936 -5.51 -26.17 -12.25
C LEU A 936 -6.31 -26.03 -13.54
N LEU A 937 -6.97 -27.13 -13.93
CA LEU A 937 -8.08 -27.18 -14.89
C LEU A 937 -9.34 -27.59 -14.12
N ASN A 938 -10.41 -26.79 -14.14
CA ASN A 938 -11.66 -27.06 -13.40
C ASN A 938 -11.41 -27.50 -11.93
N GLY A 939 -10.56 -26.76 -11.22
CA GLY A 939 -10.22 -27.02 -9.82
C GLY A 939 -9.34 -28.26 -9.57
N GLN A 940 -8.83 -28.92 -10.60
CA GLN A 940 -8.14 -30.22 -10.51
C GLN A 940 -6.80 -30.23 -11.25
N ASN A 941 -5.78 -30.84 -10.63
CA ASN A 941 -4.54 -31.30 -11.28
C ASN A 941 -3.85 -32.38 -10.42
N THR A 942 -2.72 -32.90 -10.88
CA THR A 942 -1.78 -33.71 -10.08
C THR A 942 -0.65 -32.84 -9.50
N TYR A 943 -0.13 -33.22 -8.33
CA TYR A 943 1.06 -32.61 -7.71
C TYR A 943 2.04 -33.69 -7.24
N ASP A 944 3.35 -33.49 -7.45
CA ASP A 944 4.37 -34.43 -6.96
C ASP A 944 4.64 -34.21 -5.47
N CYS A 945 4.09 -35.10 -4.63
CA CYS A 945 4.25 -35.03 -3.17
C CYS A 945 5.70 -35.24 -2.67
N SER A 946 6.67 -35.56 -3.52
CA SER A 946 8.10 -35.51 -3.18
C SER A 946 8.68 -34.10 -3.26
N VAL A 947 8.02 -33.19 -3.98
CA VAL A 947 8.43 -31.80 -4.17
C VAL A 947 7.89 -30.93 -3.04
N THR A 948 8.81 -30.24 -2.35
CA THR A 948 8.43 -29.27 -1.32
C THR A 948 7.78 -28.05 -1.97
N SER A 949 6.56 -27.72 -1.55
CA SER A 949 5.88 -26.48 -1.94
C SER A 949 6.80 -25.28 -1.69
N THR A 950 6.81 -24.35 -2.64
CA THR A 950 7.61 -23.13 -2.52
C THR A 950 6.91 -22.08 -1.69
N THR A 951 5.59 -21.91 -1.85
CA THR A 951 4.86 -20.86 -1.15
C THR A 951 4.68 -21.20 0.33
N TYR A 952 4.37 -22.47 0.62
CA TYR A 952 4.14 -23.00 1.96
C TYR A 952 5.39 -22.82 2.85
N PRO A 953 5.24 -22.57 4.16
CA PRO A 953 6.39 -22.51 5.06
C PRO A 953 7.10 -23.88 5.15
N PRO A 954 8.43 -23.95 5.02
CA PRO A 954 9.16 -25.19 5.23
C PRO A 954 9.03 -25.64 6.69
N GLU A 955 8.69 -26.91 6.88
CA GLU A 955 8.52 -27.53 8.19
C GLU A 955 9.82 -27.46 9.01
N GLN A 956 9.78 -26.79 10.18
CA GLN A 956 10.95 -26.76 11.07
C GLN A 956 11.12 -28.13 11.72
N GLN A 957 12.13 -28.88 11.26
CA GLN A 957 12.51 -30.21 11.74
C GLN A 957 12.57 -30.26 13.27
N GLY A 958 11.54 -30.85 13.90
CA GLY A 958 11.50 -31.11 15.34
C GLY A 958 10.14 -30.96 16.03
N GLY A 959 9.17 -30.26 15.43
CA GLY A 959 7.85 -30.02 16.04
C GLY A 959 6.75 -30.93 15.47
N SER A 960 5.98 -31.60 16.35
CA SER A 960 4.84 -32.46 15.96
C SER A 960 3.58 -31.67 15.58
N ALA A 961 3.68 -30.82 14.55
CA ALA A 961 2.52 -30.53 13.70
C ALA A 961 2.44 -31.63 12.63
N SER A 962 1.24 -32.02 12.18
CA SER A 962 1.11 -32.91 11.04
C SER A 962 1.51 -32.18 9.77
N ALA A 963 2.50 -32.68 9.03
CA ALA A 963 2.81 -32.24 7.68
C ALA A 963 1.53 -32.22 6.82
N PRO A 964 1.36 -31.22 5.93
CA PRO A 964 0.16 -31.09 5.11
C PRO A 964 -0.06 -32.37 4.28
N GLN A 965 -1.29 -32.90 4.31
CA GLN A 965 -1.58 -34.16 3.62
C GLN A 965 -1.48 -33.96 2.11
N CYS A 966 -0.56 -34.68 1.47
CA CYS A 966 -0.41 -34.68 0.03
C CYS A 966 -0.80 -36.06 -0.52
N THR A 967 -1.78 -36.10 -1.44
CA THR A 967 -2.36 -37.33 -2.00
C THR A 967 -2.04 -37.57 -3.47
N GLY A 968 -1.32 -36.65 -4.12
CA GLY A 968 -0.92 -36.72 -5.54
C GLY A 968 -1.93 -36.10 -6.52
N GLY A 969 -3.19 -35.92 -6.10
CA GLY A 969 -4.23 -35.25 -6.89
C GLY A 969 -4.75 -36.11 -8.05
N ARG A 970 -5.46 -35.46 -8.98
CA ARG A 970 -5.90 -36.07 -10.25
C ARG A 970 -6.10 -35.00 -11.32
N ARG A 971 -5.86 -35.34 -12.58
CA ARG A 971 -6.13 -34.43 -13.70
C ARG A 971 -7.63 -34.26 -13.91
N TYR A 972 -8.02 -33.10 -14.43
CA TYR A 972 -9.35 -32.93 -15.02
C TYR A 972 -9.54 -33.90 -16.19
N ALA A 973 -10.69 -34.55 -16.29
CA ALA A 973 -11.04 -35.42 -17.39
C ALA A 973 -12.52 -35.24 -17.77
N THR A 974 -12.84 -35.34 -19.06
CA THR A 974 -14.19 -35.22 -19.59
C THR A 974 -14.42 -36.18 -20.76
N GLY A 975 -15.59 -36.83 -20.79
CA GLY A 975 -16.07 -37.60 -21.94
C GLY A 975 -16.72 -36.73 -23.03
N VAL A 976 -16.64 -37.15 -24.29
CA VAL A 976 -17.37 -36.61 -25.45
C VAL A 976 -17.71 -37.72 -26.45
N ARG A 977 -18.83 -37.59 -27.17
CA ARG A 977 -19.23 -38.58 -28.19
C ARG A 977 -18.38 -38.46 -29.47
N PRO A 978 -17.84 -39.55 -30.03
CA PRO A 978 -17.21 -39.53 -31.35
C PRO A 978 -18.10 -38.87 -32.42
N GLY A 979 -17.51 -37.96 -33.20
CA GLY A 979 -18.18 -37.19 -34.26
C GLY A 979 -19.01 -35.99 -33.82
N SER A 980 -19.25 -35.83 -32.50
CA SER A 980 -20.04 -34.71 -31.95
C SER A 980 -19.31 -33.36 -31.98
N THR A 981 -20.05 -32.30 -31.74
CA THR A 981 -19.58 -30.92 -31.60
C THR A 981 -19.83 -30.43 -30.18
N VAL A 982 -18.81 -29.83 -29.56
CA VAL A 982 -18.86 -29.44 -28.13
C VAL A 982 -18.35 -28.02 -27.96
N ARG A 983 -19.14 -27.17 -27.31
CA ARG A 983 -18.74 -25.81 -26.94
C ARG A 983 -18.01 -25.81 -25.60
N LEU A 984 -16.74 -25.46 -25.60
CA LEU A 984 -15.95 -25.26 -24.39
C LEU A 984 -15.95 -23.76 -24.03
N ARG A 985 -16.64 -23.42 -22.94
CA ARG A 985 -16.71 -22.08 -22.35
C ARG A 985 -15.50 -21.87 -21.45
N LEU A 986 -14.40 -21.37 -22.04
CA LEU A 986 -13.11 -21.16 -21.36
C LEU A 986 -13.14 -19.90 -20.50
N ILE A 987 -12.64 -19.98 -19.27
CA ILE A 987 -12.57 -18.86 -18.31
C ILE A 987 -11.20 -18.85 -17.64
N ASN A 988 -10.41 -17.78 -17.81
CA ASN A 988 -9.20 -17.60 -17.00
C ASN A 988 -9.53 -16.88 -15.68
N ALA A 989 -9.45 -17.61 -14.57
CA ALA A 989 -9.68 -17.13 -13.20
C ALA A 989 -8.39 -17.10 -12.34
N SER A 990 -7.21 -17.16 -12.98
CA SER A 990 -5.92 -16.95 -12.30
C SER A 990 -5.84 -15.61 -11.59
N SER A 991 -4.99 -15.56 -10.57
CA SER A 991 -4.62 -14.32 -9.89
C SER A 991 -3.50 -13.53 -10.59
N PHE A 992 -2.66 -14.22 -11.38
CA PHE A 992 -1.51 -13.61 -12.06
C PHE A 992 -1.32 -14.09 -13.51
N LEU A 993 -1.60 -15.36 -13.82
CA LEU A 993 -1.10 -15.99 -15.06
C LEU A 993 -2.09 -16.03 -16.24
N SER A 994 -1.55 -15.77 -17.44
CA SER A 994 -2.22 -15.97 -18.74
C SER A 994 -1.82 -17.30 -19.38
N TYR A 995 -2.75 -17.95 -20.10
CA TYR A 995 -2.56 -19.29 -20.66
C TYR A 995 -2.68 -19.33 -22.18
N TRP A 996 -1.92 -20.23 -22.80
CA TRP A 996 -2.27 -20.81 -24.09
C TRP A 996 -3.09 -22.10 -23.87
N PHE A 997 -4.35 -22.10 -24.29
CA PHE A 997 -5.23 -23.27 -24.26
C PHE A 997 -5.22 -24.01 -25.60
N SER A 998 -5.01 -25.33 -25.61
CA SER A 998 -5.09 -26.16 -26.81
C SER A 998 -5.54 -27.60 -26.49
N ILE A 999 -5.93 -28.36 -27.51
CA ILE A 999 -6.29 -29.79 -27.38
C ILE A 999 -5.54 -30.58 -28.45
N ASP A 1000 -4.82 -31.63 -28.04
CA ASP A 1000 -3.96 -32.42 -28.91
C ASP A 1000 -4.80 -33.09 -30.03
N ASN A 1001 -4.31 -33.01 -31.27
CA ASN A 1001 -4.96 -33.50 -32.50
C ASN A 1001 -6.35 -32.92 -32.83
N HIS A 1002 -6.74 -31.80 -32.21
CA HIS A 1002 -7.99 -31.09 -32.51
C HIS A 1002 -7.71 -29.68 -33.07
N THR A 1003 -8.73 -29.05 -33.67
CA THR A 1003 -8.75 -27.60 -33.94
C THR A 1003 -9.92 -26.96 -33.22
N LEU A 1004 -9.77 -25.68 -32.88
CA LEU A 1004 -10.74 -24.89 -32.15
C LEU A 1004 -11.37 -23.86 -33.08
N THR A 1005 -12.67 -23.62 -32.93
CA THR A 1005 -13.39 -22.53 -33.61
C THR A 1005 -13.88 -21.52 -32.59
N ILE A 1006 -13.31 -20.31 -32.56
CA ILE A 1006 -13.73 -19.27 -31.58
C ILE A 1006 -15.05 -18.65 -32.04
N VAL A 1007 -16.07 -18.68 -31.18
CA VAL A 1007 -17.45 -18.23 -31.48
C VAL A 1007 -17.96 -17.14 -30.54
N GLU A 1008 -17.29 -16.93 -29.41
CA GLU A 1008 -17.66 -15.94 -28.40
C GLU A 1008 -16.40 -15.41 -27.70
N LEU A 1009 -16.36 -14.11 -27.41
CA LEU A 1009 -15.35 -13.47 -26.57
C LEU A 1009 -16.04 -12.60 -25.52
N ASP A 1010 -15.74 -12.81 -24.24
CA ASP A 1010 -16.26 -12.04 -23.10
C ASP A 1010 -17.79 -11.83 -23.04
N GLY A 1011 -18.60 -12.79 -23.51
CA GLY A 1011 -20.06 -12.65 -23.61
C GLY A 1011 -20.54 -11.84 -24.83
N VAL A 1012 -19.69 -11.76 -25.87
CA VAL A 1012 -20.01 -11.19 -27.17
C VAL A 1012 -19.86 -12.27 -28.24
N GLU A 1013 -20.94 -12.58 -28.94
CA GLU A 1013 -20.96 -13.51 -30.08
C GLU A 1013 -20.16 -12.90 -31.23
N VAL A 1014 -19.23 -13.65 -31.80
CA VAL A 1014 -18.36 -13.20 -32.89
C VAL A 1014 -18.46 -14.12 -34.10
N ALA A 1015 -18.25 -13.55 -35.30
CA ALA A 1015 -18.16 -14.35 -36.52
C ALA A 1015 -17.10 -15.47 -36.33
N PRO A 1016 -17.44 -16.76 -36.56
CA PRO A 1016 -16.58 -17.89 -36.21
C PRO A 1016 -15.15 -17.78 -36.76
N LEU A 1017 -14.15 -17.88 -35.88
CA LEU A 1017 -12.75 -18.02 -36.25
C LEU A 1017 -12.39 -19.51 -36.28
N GLU A 1018 -12.56 -20.15 -37.43
CA GLU A 1018 -12.25 -21.57 -37.63
C GLU A 1018 -10.73 -21.86 -37.62
N GLY A 1019 -10.37 -23.14 -37.43
CA GLY A 1019 -9.02 -23.65 -37.69
C GLY A 1019 -7.92 -23.20 -36.71
N GLN A 1020 -8.27 -22.66 -35.54
CA GLN A 1020 -7.29 -22.23 -34.55
C GLN A 1020 -6.65 -23.45 -33.87
N ARG A 1021 -5.33 -23.41 -33.63
CA ARG A 1021 -4.62 -24.47 -32.87
C ARG A 1021 -4.75 -24.32 -31.35
N GLY A 1022 -5.19 -23.16 -30.90
CA GLY A 1022 -5.33 -22.81 -29.49
C GLY A 1022 -5.86 -21.39 -29.33
N VAL A 1023 -6.08 -20.97 -28.08
CA VAL A 1023 -6.53 -19.62 -27.71
C VAL A 1023 -5.64 -19.09 -26.59
N TYR A 1024 -5.17 -17.84 -26.71
CA TYR A 1024 -4.52 -17.13 -25.62
C TYR A 1024 -5.56 -16.42 -24.75
N LEU A 1025 -5.49 -16.58 -23.43
CA LEU A 1025 -6.46 -16.05 -22.47
C LEU A 1025 -5.74 -15.35 -21.31
N ASN A 1026 -5.93 -14.04 -21.20
CA ASN A 1026 -5.49 -13.25 -20.05
C ASN A 1026 -6.46 -13.37 -18.87
N VAL A 1027 -5.98 -13.03 -17.67
CA VAL A 1027 -6.77 -13.03 -16.42
C VAL A 1027 -8.10 -12.29 -16.60
N GLY A 1028 -9.21 -12.99 -16.33
CA GLY A 1028 -10.59 -12.50 -16.44
C GLY A 1028 -11.24 -12.60 -17.82
N GLN A 1029 -10.48 -12.91 -18.89
CA GLN A 1029 -11.05 -13.13 -20.22
C GLN A 1029 -11.78 -14.47 -20.31
N ARG A 1030 -12.81 -14.50 -21.16
CA ARG A 1030 -13.56 -15.70 -21.54
C ARG A 1030 -13.61 -15.86 -23.05
N ALA A 1031 -13.55 -17.10 -23.51
CA ALA A 1031 -13.80 -17.45 -24.90
C ALA A 1031 -14.65 -18.73 -24.97
N SER A 1032 -15.71 -18.74 -25.78
CA SER A 1032 -16.31 -20.02 -26.20
C SER A 1032 -15.59 -20.49 -27.45
N VAL A 1033 -15.11 -21.73 -27.41
CA VAL A 1033 -14.61 -22.45 -28.60
C VAL A 1033 -15.49 -23.66 -28.89
N VAL A 1034 -15.84 -23.85 -30.16
CA VAL A 1034 -16.43 -25.12 -30.62
C VAL A 1034 -15.30 -26.06 -31.02
N VAL A 1035 -15.37 -27.29 -30.53
CA VAL A 1035 -14.44 -28.39 -30.81
C VAL A 1035 -15.25 -29.53 -31.42
N ARG A 1036 -14.72 -30.18 -32.45
CA ARG A 1036 -15.34 -31.34 -33.07
C ARG A 1036 -14.57 -32.61 -32.70
N ALA A 1037 -15.30 -33.65 -32.29
CA ALA A 1037 -14.73 -34.93 -31.88
C ALA A 1037 -14.46 -35.86 -33.08
N ASP A 1038 -13.80 -35.35 -34.12
CA ASP A 1038 -13.52 -36.06 -35.38
C ASP A 1038 -12.03 -36.39 -35.60
N ALA A 1039 -11.25 -36.50 -34.53
CA ALA A 1039 -9.84 -36.87 -34.60
C ALA A 1039 -9.64 -38.27 -35.24
N PRO A 1040 -8.59 -38.47 -36.07
CA PRO A 1040 -8.45 -39.67 -36.89
C PRO A 1040 -7.97 -40.88 -36.08
N GLY A 1041 -8.82 -41.91 -35.97
CA GLY A 1041 -8.47 -43.18 -35.33
C GLY A 1041 -9.70 -43.95 -34.82
N PRO A 1042 -9.50 -45.01 -34.02
CA PRO A 1042 -10.51 -45.46 -33.07
C PRO A 1042 -10.71 -44.39 -31.97
N PRO A 1043 -11.82 -44.43 -31.20
CA PRO A 1043 -12.00 -43.60 -30.00
C PRO A 1043 -10.79 -43.68 -29.06
N GLY A 1044 -10.32 -42.51 -28.59
CA GLY A 1044 -9.10 -42.40 -27.80
C GLY A 1044 -9.15 -41.26 -26.79
N ASN A 1045 -8.07 -41.13 -26.03
CA ASN A 1045 -7.86 -40.12 -24.99
C ASN A 1045 -6.87 -39.07 -25.54
N TYR A 1046 -7.23 -37.79 -25.46
CA TYR A 1046 -6.45 -36.66 -25.99
C TYR A 1046 -6.13 -35.66 -24.88
N MET A 1047 -4.96 -35.02 -24.92
CA MET A 1047 -4.58 -34.05 -23.89
C MET A 1047 -5.24 -32.70 -24.13
N ILE A 1048 -5.88 -32.15 -23.09
CA ILE A 1048 -6.24 -30.74 -22.96
C ILE A 1048 -5.07 -30.04 -22.26
N ARG A 1049 -4.55 -28.96 -22.84
CA ARG A 1049 -3.37 -28.23 -22.33
C ARG A 1049 -3.70 -26.79 -21.98
N ALA A 1050 -3.13 -26.33 -20.87
CA ALA A 1050 -3.07 -24.94 -20.47
C ALA A 1050 -1.60 -24.57 -20.18
N THR A 1051 -0.88 -24.18 -21.23
CA THR A 1051 0.57 -23.96 -21.20
C THR A 1051 0.90 -22.50 -20.88
N LEU A 1052 1.88 -22.27 -20.01
CA LEU A 1052 2.37 -20.92 -19.70
C LEU A 1052 3.50 -20.50 -20.65
N PRO A 1053 3.34 -19.44 -21.47
CA PRO A 1053 4.45 -18.93 -22.29
C PRO A 1053 5.48 -18.21 -21.41
N ARG A 1054 6.58 -18.90 -21.08
CA ARG A 1054 7.65 -18.45 -20.15
C ARG A 1054 8.19 -17.04 -20.45
N THR A 1055 8.23 -16.66 -21.72
CA THR A 1055 8.63 -15.32 -22.20
C THR A 1055 7.75 -14.18 -21.69
N CYS A 1056 6.50 -14.45 -21.30
CA CYS A 1056 5.53 -13.43 -20.92
C CYS A 1056 5.50 -13.17 -19.40
N PHE A 1057 6.08 -14.03 -18.56
CA PHE A 1057 6.03 -13.88 -17.09
C PHE A 1057 7.37 -14.11 -16.34
N LEU A 1058 8.46 -14.52 -17.01
CA LEU A 1058 9.78 -14.72 -16.37
C LEU A 1058 10.86 -13.71 -16.82
N PRO A 1059 10.81 -12.43 -16.38
CA PRO A 1059 11.91 -11.48 -16.58
C PRO A 1059 12.96 -11.49 -15.45
N TYR A 1060 12.73 -12.23 -14.35
CA TYR A 1060 13.58 -12.22 -13.14
C TYR A 1060 14.37 -13.53 -12.98
N ALA A 1061 15.68 -13.48 -13.17
CA ALA A 1061 16.52 -14.66 -13.44
C ALA A 1061 17.21 -15.37 -12.24
N PRO A 1062 16.64 -15.39 -11.01
CA PRO A 1062 17.05 -16.41 -10.04
C PRO A 1062 15.92 -17.12 -9.26
N TYR A 1063 14.64 -16.75 -9.44
CA TYR A 1063 13.52 -17.34 -8.69
C TYR A 1063 12.73 -18.32 -9.55
N THR A 1064 12.60 -19.57 -9.09
CA THR A 1064 11.74 -20.59 -9.70
C THR A 1064 10.83 -21.22 -8.64
N SER A 1065 9.69 -21.75 -9.08
CA SER A 1065 8.81 -22.56 -8.23
C SER A 1065 9.07 -24.03 -8.52
N ALA A 1066 9.66 -24.76 -7.56
CA ALA A 1066 9.96 -26.19 -7.72
C ALA A 1066 8.71 -27.02 -8.04
N GLY A 1067 7.55 -26.65 -7.47
CA GLY A 1067 6.26 -27.23 -7.80
C GLY A 1067 5.90 -27.01 -9.28
N LEU A 1068 5.96 -25.74 -9.74
CA LEU A 1068 5.63 -25.36 -11.12
C LEU A 1068 6.61 -25.92 -12.17
N GLU A 1069 7.85 -26.16 -11.77
CA GLU A 1069 8.86 -26.85 -12.60
C GLU A 1069 8.60 -28.36 -12.67
N SER A 1070 8.12 -28.98 -11.58
CA SER A 1070 7.70 -30.38 -11.56
C SER A 1070 6.37 -30.64 -12.28
N SER A 1071 5.45 -29.66 -12.31
CA SER A 1071 4.16 -29.75 -13.00
C SER A 1071 4.34 -29.63 -14.52
N ALA A 1072 4.73 -30.75 -15.15
CA ALA A 1072 4.86 -30.94 -16.59
C ALA A 1072 5.70 -29.86 -17.32
N ALA A 1073 6.61 -29.19 -16.60
CA ALA A 1073 7.41 -28.07 -17.08
C ALA A 1073 6.57 -26.84 -17.54
N TYR A 1074 5.74 -26.33 -16.64
CA TYR A 1074 4.91 -25.10 -16.78
C TYR A 1074 3.64 -25.26 -17.65
N GLU A 1075 2.94 -26.41 -17.58
CA GLU A 1075 1.58 -26.60 -18.14
C GLU A 1075 0.62 -27.28 -17.15
N ALA A 1076 -0.67 -26.93 -17.21
CA ALA A 1076 -1.74 -27.76 -16.63
C ALA A 1076 -2.30 -28.69 -17.71
N CYS A 1077 -2.55 -29.94 -17.38
CA CYS A 1077 -2.97 -30.96 -18.33
C CYS A 1077 -4.21 -31.73 -17.84
N GLY A 1078 -5.17 -31.91 -18.75
CA GLY A 1078 -6.41 -32.67 -18.57
C GLY A 1078 -6.67 -33.60 -19.74
N VAL A 1079 -7.73 -34.41 -19.66
CA VAL A 1079 -8.04 -35.45 -20.68
C VAL A 1079 -9.39 -35.21 -21.32
N LEU A 1080 -9.41 -35.13 -22.65
CA LEU A 1080 -10.60 -35.28 -23.48
C LEU A 1080 -10.69 -36.75 -23.92
N SER A 1081 -11.61 -37.51 -23.33
CA SER A 1081 -11.85 -38.91 -23.66
C SER A 1081 -13.02 -39.04 -24.62
N TYR A 1082 -12.89 -39.87 -25.66
CA TYR A 1082 -14.01 -40.19 -26.54
C TYR A 1082 -14.82 -41.37 -25.97
N ASP A 1083 -16.15 -41.32 -26.03
CA ASP A 1083 -17.00 -42.44 -25.60
C ASP A 1083 -16.60 -43.74 -26.33
N GLY A 1084 -16.20 -44.76 -25.57
CA GLY A 1084 -15.67 -46.03 -26.09
C GLY A 1084 -14.16 -46.10 -26.28
N ALA A 1085 -13.41 -45.07 -25.88
CA ALA A 1085 -11.96 -45.15 -25.66
C ALA A 1085 -11.64 -46.18 -24.54
N PRO A 1086 -10.44 -46.78 -24.53
CA PRO A 1086 -10.04 -47.69 -23.46
C PRO A 1086 -9.69 -46.95 -22.16
N ASP A 1087 -9.89 -47.62 -21.02
CA ASP A 1087 -9.55 -47.15 -19.66
C ASP A 1087 -8.03 -47.10 -19.39
N VAL A 1088 -7.26 -46.54 -20.32
CA VAL A 1088 -5.82 -46.31 -20.18
C VAL A 1088 -5.58 -44.83 -19.90
N ASP A 1089 -5.02 -44.52 -18.73
CA ASP A 1089 -4.71 -43.16 -18.25
C ASP A 1089 -3.70 -42.39 -19.14
N GLU A 1090 -3.06 -43.06 -20.09
CA GLU A 1090 -2.15 -42.46 -21.06
C GLU A 1090 -2.90 -42.00 -22.32
N PRO A 1091 -2.94 -40.69 -22.62
CA PRO A 1091 -3.50 -40.19 -23.87
C PRO A 1091 -2.62 -40.57 -25.08
N VAL A 1092 -3.19 -40.45 -26.29
CA VAL A 1092 -2.53 -40.84 -27.54
C VAL A 1092 -1.38 -39.87 -27.87
N ILE A 1093 -0.17 -40.20 -27.40
CA ILE A 1093 1.07 -39.51 -27.77
C ILE A 1093 1.44 -39.88 -29.20
N ASP A 1094 1.26 -38.95 -30.14
CA ASP A 1094 1.70 -39.13 -31.53
C ASP A 1094 3.23 -39.14 -31.61
N ASN A 1095 3.79 -40.35 -31.71
CA ASN A 1095 5.22 -40.58 -31.89
C ASN A 1095 5.63 -40.58 -33.38
N THR A 1096 4.74 -40.22 -34.31
CA THR A 1096 5.08 -40.09 -35.72
C THR A 1096 5.71 -38.72 -35.99
N GLY A 1097 7.00 -38.72 -36.36
CA GLY A 1097 7.76 -37.51 -36.70
C GLY A 1097 7.35 -36.83 -38.02
N ALA A 1098 6.07 -36.87 -38.38
CA ALA A 1098 5.48 -36.30 -39.59
C ALA A 1098 4.48 -35.15 -39.31
N LEU A 1099 3.85 -35.11 -38.13
CA LEU A 1099 3.22 -33.91 -37.56
C LEU A 1099 3.96 -33.51 -36.27
N GLY A 1100 5.17 -32.96 -36.43
CA GLY A 1100 6.05 -32.66 -35.30
C GLY A 1100 5.47 -31.64 -34.31
N SER A 1101 5.57 -31.97 -33.01
CA SER A 1101 5.49 -31.05 -31.86
C SER A 1101 4.39 -29.98 -31.95
N ASN A 1102 3.16 -30.37 -32.25
CA ASN A 1102 2.04 -29.43 -32.47
C ASN A 1102 1.44 -28.85 -31.16
N THR A 1103 2.13 -29.04 -30.03
CA THR A 1103 1.69 -28.72 -28.67
C THR A 1103 2.45 -27.57 -28.02
N SER A 1104 3.62 -27.20 -28.55
CA SER A 1104 4.31 -25.96 -28.16
C SER A 1104 3.66 -24.76 -28.85
N ASN A 1105 3.54 -23.64 -28.12
CA ASN A 1105 3.28 -22.34 -28.73
C ASN A 1105 4.33 -22.10 -29.85
N PRO A 1106 3.95 -21.92 -31.13
CA PRO A 1106 4.87 -22.03 -32.27
C PRO A 1106 5.98 -20.97 -32.35
N TYR A 1107 6.05 -20.02 -31.42
CA TYR A 1107 7.03 -18.92 -31.40
C TYR A 1107 8.25 -19.21 -30.51
N GLY A 1108 8.51 -20.49 -30.25
CA GLY A 1108 9.66 -21.01 -29.52
C GLY A 1108 11.00 -20.93 -30.26
N VAL A 1109 11.49 -19.72 -30.52
CA VAL A 1109 12.90 -19.40 -30.82
C VAL A 1109 13.49 -19.91 -32.15
N GLU A 1110 12.74 -19.96 -33.26
CA GLU A 1110 13.40 -20.04 -34.60
C GLU A 1110 12.55 -19.55 -35.80
N ASN A 1111 12.65 -18.25 -36.16
CA ASN A 1111 12.94 -17.73 -37.53
C ASN A 1111 12.77 -16.20 -37.67
N ASN A 1112 13.66 -15.55 -38.42
CA ASN A 1112 13.42 -14.19 -38.96
C ASN A 1112 12.93 -14.33 -40.42
N GLY A 1113 11.60 -14.38 -40.66
CA GLY A 1113 11.08 -14.92 -41.93
C GLY A 1113 9.79 -14.32 -42.51
N VAL A 1114 9.86 -13.08 -43.02
CA VAL A 1114 9.04 -12.55 -44.15
C VAL A 1114 7.52 -12.86 -44.16
N ARG A 1115 6.71 -11.92 -43.63
CA ARG A 1115 5.30 -11.62 -44.04
C ARG A 1115 4.37 -12.82 -44.37
N GLY A 1116 3.55 -13.23 -43.40
CA GLY A 1116 2.32 -13.98 -43.68
C GLY A 1116 1.71 -14.65 -42.45
N ASP A 1117 0.76 -13.96 -41.79
CA ASP A 1117 -0.34 -14.52 -40.98
C ASP A 1117 0.01 -15.66 -39.97
N VAL A 1118 0.83 -15.34 -38.96
CA VAL A 1118 0.92 -16.11 -37.69
C VAL A 1118 1.14 -15.15 -36.51
N TRP A 1119 0.59 -15.47 -35.34
CA TRP A 1119 0.47 -14.58 -34.17
C TRP A 1119 1.69 -14.55 -33.24
N GLU A 1120 2.84 -14.09 -33.74
CA GLU A 1120 4.10 -13.97 -32.99
C GLU A 1120 4.04 -12.93 -31.84
N GLY A 1121 3.60 -13.30 -30.63
CA GLY A 1121 3.59 -12.36 -29.50
C GLY A 1121 3.26 -12.92 -28.11
N CYS A 1122 3.50 -12.08 -27.09
CA CYS A 1122 2.74 -12.06 -25.84
C CYS A 1122 1.55 -11.08 -25.93
N ASP A 1123 1.47 -10.37 -27.06
CA ASP A 1123 0.47 -9.38 -27.42
C ASP A 1123 -0.95 -9.99 -27.43
N ASP A 1124 -1.95 -9.15 -27.16
CA ASP A 1124 -3.37 -9.52 -27.28
C ASP A 1124 -3.75 -9.96 -28.72
N ILE A 1125 -4.88 -10.65 -28.83
CA ILE A 1125 -5.66 -10.76 -30.08
C ILE A 1125 -5.71 -9.36 -30.74
N PRO A 1126 -5.42 -9.23 -32.05
CA PRO A 1126 -5.22 -7.92 -32.68
C PRO A 1126 -6.42 -6.99 -32.54
N PHE A 1127 -6.14 -5.68 -32.63
CA PHE A 1127 -7.17 -4.64 -32.65
C PHE A 1127 -8.19 -4.76 -33.81
N ASP A 1128 -7.94 -5.60 -34.82
CA ASP A 1128 -8.97 -6.12 -35.74
C ASP A 1128 -9.79 -7.23 -35.05
N VAL A 1129 -10.41 -6.88 -33.91
CA VAL A 1129 -11.24 -7.78 -33.10
C VAL A 1129 -12.36 -8.38 -33.96
N PRO A 1130 -12.63 -9.70 -33.87
CA PRO A 1130 -13.70 -10.35 -34.63
C PRO A 1130 -15.02 -9.61 -34.51
N LYS A 1131 -15.66 -9.36 -35.67
CA LYS A 1131 -16.86 -8.52 -35.73
C LYS A 1131 -17.99 -9.16 -34.90
N PRO A 1132 -18.56 -8.44 -33.92
CA PRO A 1132 -19.72 -8.93 -33.17
C PRO A 1132 -20.88 -9.24 -34.13
N MET A 1133 -21.51 -10.41 -33.94
CA MET A 1133 -22.60 -10.84 -34.82
C MET A 1133 -23.85 -9.97 -34.65
N ARG A 1134 -24.07 -9.40 -33.46
CA ARG A 1134 -25.15 -8.43 -33.19
C ARG A 1134 -24.63 -7.01 -33.09
N ALA A 1135 -25.29 -6.10 -33.81
CA ALA A 1135 -25.08 -4.67 -33.66
C ALA A 1135 -25.65 -4.15 -32.33
N ARG A 1136 -24.85 -4.17 -31.26
CA ARG A 1136 -25.23 -3.60 -29.96
C ARG A 1136 -25.43 -2.09 -30.12
N ARG A 1137 -26.67 -1.60 -29.90
CA ARG A 1137 -26.95 -0.15 -29.93
C ARG A 1137 -26.09 0.52 -28.86
N ALA A 1138 -25.20 1.42 -29.27
CA ALA A 1138 -24.40 2.20 -28.33
C ALA A 1138 -25.34 2.89 -27.33
N VAL A 1139 -25.05 2.75 -26.03
CA VAL A 1139 -25.89 3.29 -24.95
C VAL A 1139 -26.12 4.78 -25.22
N GLU A 1140 -27.38 5.18 -25.36
CA GLU A 1140 -27.72 6.59 -25.50
C GLU A 1140 -27.32 7.31 -24.21
N ILE A 1141 -26.22 8.06 -24.28
CA ILE A 1141 -25.69 8.83 -23.16
C ILE A 1141 -26.65 9.99 -22.92
N VAL A 1142 -27.68 9.74 -22.10
CA VAL A 1142 -28.90 10.56 -21.90
C VAL A 1142 -28.60 12.02 -21.57
N SER A 1143 -27.39 12.34 -21.09
CA SER A 1143 -26.86 13.69 -21.24
C SER A 1143 -25.34 13.72 -21.40
N LYS A 1144 -24.85 14.74 -22.11
CA LYS A 1144 -23.43 15.11 -22.13
C LYS A 1144 -22.87 15.57 -20.77
N ALA A 1145 -23.64 15.50 -19.68
CA ALA A 1145 -23.20 15.90 -18.34
C ALA A 1145 -22.39 14.82 -17.59
N ASN A 1146 -22.43 13.55 -18.05
CA ASN A 1146 -21.89 12.40 -17.33
C ASN A 1146 -20.77 11.65 -18.09
N MET A 1147 -20.06 12.31 -19.01
CA MET A 1147 -18.94 11.65 -19.73
C MET A 1147 -17.63 11.88 -18.99
N HIS A 1148 -17.04 10.80 -18.47
CA HIS A 1148 -15.74 10.82 -17.81
C HIS A 1148 -14.62 10.70 -18.85
N TYR A 1149 -13.93 11.81 -19.10
CA TYR A 1149 -12.70 11.84 -19.90
C TYR A 1149 -11.53 11.51 -18.98
N ILE A 1150 -11.03 10.27 -19.07
CA ILE A 1150 -9.81 9.83 -18.44
C ILE A 1150 -8.67 10.05 -19.44
N GLU A 1151 -7.82 11.04 -19.20
CA GLU A 1151 -6.63 11.31 -19.99
C GLU A 1151 -5.49 10.42 -19.44
N TYR A 1152 -5.06 9.45 -20.24
CA TYR A 1152 -4.01 8.50 -19.86
C TYR A 1152 -2.62 9.04 -20.23
N MET A 1153 -1.73 9.15 -19.25
CA MET A 1153 -0.30 9.43 -19.43
C MET A 1153 0.45 8.11 -19.38
N PHE A 1154 0.98 7.68 -20.52
CA PHE A 1154 1.97 6.62 -20.57
C PHE A 1154 3.31 7.16 -20.07
N ARG A 1155 3.90 6.52 -19.05
CA ARG A 1155 5.31 6.70 -18.69
C ARG A 1155 6.02 5.36 -18.82
N GLN A 1156 7.11 5.36 -19.58
CA GLN A 1156 7.98 4.19 -19.63
C GLN A 1156 8.88 4.18 -18.38
N ALA A 1157 8.97 3.06 -17.68
CA ALA A 1157 9.81 2.90 -16.48
C ALA A 1157 10.64 1.63 -16.63
N GLN A 1158 11.92 1.78 -17.01
CA GLN A 1158 12.69 0.71 -17.69
C GLN A 1158 11.97 0.27 -18.98
N ASP A 1159 12.02 -0.99 -19.37
CA ASP A 1159 11.45 -1.54 -20.62
C ASP A 1159 9.91 -1.68 -20.61
N VAL A 1160 9.21 -0.83 -19.87
CA VAL A 1160 7.83 -1.09 -19.40
C VAL A 1160 6.94 0.13 -19.54
N ASN A 1161 5.87 0.00 -20.33
CA ASN A 1161 4.82 1.01 -20.48
C ASN A 1161 3.85 0.97 -19.28
N ARG A 1162 4.00 1.89 -18.31
CA ARG A 1162 3.01 2.06 -17.24
C ARG A 1162 2.01 3.15 -17.60
N ILE A 1163 0.72 2.83 -17.47
CA ILE A 1163 -0.39 3.75 -17.72
C ILE A 1163 -0.76 4.46 -16.41
N PHE A 1164 -0.68 5.79 -16.40
CA PHE A 1164 -1.11 6.64 -15.29
C PHE A 1164 -2.33 7.45 -15.69
N ILE A 1165 -3.30 7.58 -14.79
CA ILE A 1165 -4.41 8.54 -14.97
C ILE A 1165 -3.85 9.95 -14.75
N ASN A 1166 -3.66 10.70 -15.83
CA ASN A 1166 -3.11 12.06 -15.81
C ASN A 1166 -4.15 13.06 -15.32
N LYS A 1167 -5.39 12.89 -15.79
CA LYS A 1167 -6.49 13.81 -15.54
C LYS A 1167 -7.82 13.10 -15.71
N VAL A 1168 -8.71 13.26 -14.74
CA VAL A 1168 -10.14 12.98 -14.93
C VAL A 1168 -10.85 14.31 -15.12
N SER A 1169 -11.69 14.41 -16.14
CA SER A 1169 -12.58 15.56 -16.32
C SER A 1169 -13.95 15.10 -16.80
N VAL A 1170 -14.99 15.85 -16.45
CA VAL A 1170 -16.38 15.53 -16.80
C VAL A 1170 -16.93 16.65 -17.67
N SER A 1171 -17.53 16.33 -18.83
CA SER A 1171 -18.19 17.35 -19.65
C SER A 1171 -19.40 17.92 -18.93
N GLY A 1172 -19.50 19.25 -18.87
CA GLY A 1172 -20.56 19.95 -18.14
C GLY A 1172 -20.05 21.18 -17.37
N GLY A 1173 -18.76 21.22 -17.04
CA GLY A 1173 -18.10 22.37 -16.41
C GLY A 1173 -16.97 22.95 -17.25
N SER A 1174 -16.71 24.25 -17.09
CA SER A 1174 -15.52 24.91 -17.66
C SER A 1174 -14.24 24.32 -17.04
N PRO A 1175 -13.16 24.07 -17.80
CA PRO A 1175 -12.01 23.25 -17.37
C PRO A 1175 -11.11 23.88 -16.29
N THR A 1176 -11.50 25.01 -15.68
CA THR A 1176 -10.71 25.84 -14.77
C THR A 1176 -10.90 25.56 -13.27
N ILE A 1177 -11.85 24.72 -12.87
CA ILE A 1177 -12.23 24.58 -11.44
C ILE A 1177 -11.61 23.35 -10.74
N ILE A 1178 -11.44 22.22 -11.44
CA ILE A 1178 -10.97 20.97 -10.80
C ILE A 1178 -9.53 21.07 -10.28
N SER A 1179 -8.64 21.77 -10.98
CA SER A 1179 -7.23 21.95 -10.56
C SER A 1179 -7.02 22.93 -9.39
N ARG A 1180 -8.06 23.61 -8.90
CA ARG A 1180 -7.98 24.53 -7.74
C ARG A 1180 -8.68 24.04 -6.47
N ARG A 1181 -9.35 22.88 -6.49
CA ARG A 1181 -10.05 22.31 -5.31
C ARG A 1181 -9.40 21.07 -4.68
N LEU A 1182 -8.27 20.60 -5.21
CA LEU A 1182 -7.42 19.60 -4.54
C LEU A 1182 -6.36 20.22 -3.61
N SER A 1183 -6.31 21.55 -3.49
CA SER A 1183 -5.32 22.28 -2.68
C SER A 1183 -5.92 23.14 -1.55
N SER A 1184 -7.24 23.10 -1.33
CA SER A 1184 -7.87 23.80 -0.20
C SER A 1184 -9.21 23.20 0.22
N SER A 1185 -9.44 23.16 1.54
CA SER A 1185 -10.70 22.80 2.21
C SER A 1185 -11.27 21.39 1.97
N PHE A 1186 -10.66 20.39 2.61
CA PHE A 1186 -11.42 19.31 3.26
C PHE A 1186 -10.78 19.02 4.64
N ASP A 1187 -11.34 19.63 5.68
CA ASP A 1187 -10.97 19.38 7.09
C ASP A 1187 -12.26 19.28 7.91
N LEU A 1188 -12.80 18.07 8.00
CA LEU A 1188 -13.94 17.69 8.85
C LEU A 1188 -13.68 16.26 9.37
N GLY A 1189 -13.27 16.17 10.64
CA GLY A 1189 -12.67 14.96 11.18
C GLY A 1189 -13.64 13.83 11.54
N TYR A 1190 -13.45 12.68 10.92
CA TYR A 1190 -13.55 11.36 11.55
C TYR A 1190 -12.18 10.65 11.41
N PRO A 1191 -11.84 9.64 12.25
CA PRO A 1191 -10.46 9.19 12.40
C PRO A 1191 -9.96 8.41 11.18
N GLN A 1192 -8.87 8.89 10.59
CA GLN A 1192 -8.01 8.11 9.71
C GLN A 1192 -7.51 6.85 10.45
N PRO A 1193 -7.51 5.65 9.83
CA PRO A 1193 -6.66 4.57 10.30
C PRO A 1193 -5.19 4.99 10.13
N VAL A 1194 -4.32 4.59 11.07
CA VAL A 1194 -2.89 4.93 11.01
C VAL A 1194 -2.19 4.07 9.97
N TYR A 1195 -2.34 4.43 8.70
CA TYR A 1195 -1.26 4.27 7.72
C TYR A 1195 -0.29 5.42 7.96
N SER A 1196 0.95 5.10 8.35
CA SER A 1196 2.05 6.03 8.24
C SER A 1196 2.27 6.38 6.77
N SER A 1197 2.77 7.59 6.50
CA SER A 1197 3.21 7.99 5.16
C SER A 1197 4.54 7.34 4.81
N VAL A 1198 4.54 6.02 4.71
CA VAL A 1198 5.43 5.31 3.79
C VAL A 1198 5.03 5.75 2.38
N ASP A 1199 6.00 6.02 1.51
CA ASP A 1199 5.72 6.27 0.10
C ASP A 1199 5.06 5.03 -0.52
N TYR A 1200 3.74 5.06 -0.67
CA TYR A 1200 2.99 4.08 -1.44
C TYR A 1200 3.27 4.29 -2.92
N ARG A 1201 4.47 3.85 -3.33
CA ARG A 1201 4.83 3.54 -4.72
C ARG A 1201 3.93 2.40 -5.19
N VAL A 1202 2.70 2.73 -5.61
CA VAL A 1202 1.83 1.80 -6.33
C VAL A 1202 2.44 1.55 -7.70
N SER A 1203 3.41 0.63 -7.74
CA SER A 1203 3.99 0.11 -8.96
C SER A 1203 3.02 -0.87 -9.60
N ALA A 1204 2.00 -0.34 -10.30
CA ALA A 1204 1.29 -1.10 -11.32
C ALA A 1204 2.30 -1.48 -12.42
N PHE A 1205 2.97 -2.63 -12.25
CA PHE A 1205 4.12 -3.02 -13.06
C PHE A 1205 3.66 -3.79 -14.29
N SER A 1206 2.92 -3.08 -15.17
CA SER A 1206 2.42 -3.58 -16.47
C SER A 1206 3.56 -3.88 -17.46
N ARG A 1207 4.43 -4.85 -17.13
CA ARG A 1207 5.62 -5.29 -17.88
C ARG A 1207 5.22 -5.99 -19.18
N ARG A 1208 4.82 -5.18 -20.17
CA ARG A 1208 4.38 -5.58 -21.50
C ARG A 1208 3.02 -6.30 -21.50
N ILE A 1209 2.03 -5.61 -22.05
CA ILE A 1209 1.48 -6.07 -23.32
C ILE A 1209 2.47 -5.53 -24.35
#